data_AF-A0A2D5S9D7-F1
#
_entry.id   AF-A0A2D5S9D7-F1
#
_cell.length_a   1.000
_cell.length_b   1.000
_cell.length_c   1.000
_cell.angle_alpha   90.00
_cell.angle_beta   90.00
_cell.angle_gamma   90.00
#
_symmetry.space_group_name_H-M   'P 1'
#
loop_
_entity.id
_entity.type
_entity.pdbx_description
1 polymer ?
#
loop_
_entity_poly.entity_id
_entity_poly.type
_entity_poly.pdbx_seq_one_letter_code
_entity_poly.pdbx_strand_id
1 'polypeptide(L)'
;LLTGQYPARIGILDYLRPNSANALSTDHVTLPEILRRHGYATGMIGKWHLTGYEFHGAEHEIKPRHHGFSWDFAREVKGVGNGANFWPYVFRDQPIRWTDIPENRLGQDEFLVDRMNLEAVDFIQRNKDCPFFLYLSHFAPHSILNGKPQLVEKYRRKHSPGPSSKDRCYLCQDHGHSGDSLNHWAQDHNPHLAAMLESIDDGIWMIRAKLDELGLAENTIIIFTSDNGGETNVTSNAPLRGGKSQLYEGGIRVPLIVHWPTRVPASSVCQQSTMNVDFYPTLLSAVELDPDPGHTLDGVSTLATWKDARATVNRPALCWHYPLDRPHFLGGESSGAIRDGDWKLIEFFDTGMSELYLLTDDPSEQHNLATEEPALVQRLKTKLAGWRDSMDARLPSSPLLGEPRKLYFADHFSPGQVSSRWAFSKDWSVDHGELHRVPNGSKSTRIFLKDAQYRDVMIRFDFQFGKAQDIRLVTGGGGSYNAVIHIHRDHFYIQTALDKSGPYFPYRHGECAYDFAPNRWYTMVVEFVGNQLVAHLDHDHVAHAKHPILDKQRRYFAFQVDNSSATFDNVQILTASKHRDLANNLQHIQAVAGKHPVEKPLGEQFAVQKTNAHERLYQRDATYRDLVKRVDQLDANNKQRYPDVFRSHKEFRKEIATLRKRLHEEDPRYKEMLFATYRATRAIEAFLIAQQADVADLPDSRRLREIERLREQFQTDARYQKLVEQRDARQQQLEKRYSKLFVTNEEITASRKERRKAMEGDPAFRKLVNQRAMAWRAQQTYLLEHDELLGELQRRMTVDVDGPGRQDN
;
A
#
# COMPACT_ATOMS: atom_id res chain seq x y z
N LEU A 1 3.64 20.14 4.94
CA LEU A 1 3.72 21.51 4.38
C LEU A 1 2.55 21.79 3.45
N LEU A 2 2.50 21.19 2.26
CA LEU A 2 1.51 21.54 1.23
C LEU A 2 0.05 21.25 1.59
N THR A 3 -0.21 20.32 2.51
CA THR A 3 -1.57 19.91 2.92
C THR A 3 -1.94 20.32 4.34
N GLY A 4 -1.00 20.81 5.16
CA GLY A 4 -1.27 21.02 6.59
C GLY A 4 -1.59 19.76 7.40
N GLN A 5 -1.32 18.58 6.85
CA GLN A 5 -1.59 17.28 7.46
C GLN A 5 -0.29 16.53 7.79
N TYR A 6 -0.31 15.71 8.83
CA TYR A 6 0.83 14.85 9.18
C TYR A 6 1.06 13.79 8.10
N PRO A 7 2.33 13.39 7.85
CA PRO A 7 2.63 12.25 6.98
C PRO A 7 1.88 10.97 7.36
N ALA A 8 1.65 10.76 8.66
CA ALA A 8 0.87 9.65 9.21
C ALA A 8 -0.54 9.54 8.62
N ARG A 9 -1.21 10.67 8.37
CA ARG A 9 -2.55 10.75 7.76
C ARG A 9 -2.51 10.59 6.24
N ILE A 10 -1.47 11.14 5.60
CA ILE A 10 -1.30 11.09 4.15
C ILE A 10 -0.86 9.70 3.66
N GLY A 11 -0.16 8.94 4.49
CA GLY A 11 0.40 7.63 4.12
C GLY A 11 1.72 7.68 3.35
N ILE A 12 2.32 8.86 3.19
CA ILE A 12 3.70 9.02 2.66
C ILE A 12 4.65 9.12 3.84
N LEU A 13 5.10 7.97 4.33
CA LEU A 13 5.86 7.85 5.59
C LEU A 13 7.37 7.84 5.39
N ASP A 14 7.86 7.63 4.17
CA ASP A 14 9.28 7.70 3.82
C ASP A 14 9.43 8.39 2.46
N TYR A 15 10.67 8.71 2.05
CA TYR A 15 10.90 9.27 0.73
C TYR A 15 10.40 8.33 -0.36
N LEU A 16 9.77 8.90 -1.39
CA LEU A 16 9.29 8.11 -2.51
C LEU A 16 10.47 7.67 -3.37
N ARG A 17 10.51 6.36 -3.66
CA ARG A 17 11.48 5.77 -4.58
C ARG A 17 11.19 6.24 -6.01
N PRO A 18 12.18 6.28 -6.92
CA PRO A 18 11.96 6.67 -8.30
C PRO A 18 10.86 5.87 -9.02
N ASN A 19 10.70 4.59 -8.68
CA ASN A 19 9.69 3.69 -9.23
C ASN A 19 8.48 3.51 -8.29
N SER A 20 8.23 4.47 -7.38
CA SER A 20 7.11 4.42 -6.44
C SER A 20 5.78 4.36 -7.20
N ALA A 21 4.87 3.51 -6.73
CA ALA A 21 3.47 3.54 -7.14
C ALA A 21 2.65 4.54 -6.29
N ASN A 22 3.18 4.97 -5.14
CA ASN A 22 2.58 6.00 -4.30
C ASN A 22 2.95 7.40 -4.79
N ALA A 23 2.06 8.36 -4.58
CA ALA A 23 2.25 9.78 -4.84
C ALA A 23 1.31 10.61 -3.93
N LEU A 24 1.53 11.92 -3.83
CA LEU A 24 0.53 12.78 -3.17
C LEU A 24 -0.78 12.75 -3.97
N SER A 25 -1.81 12.10 -3.42
CA SER A 25 -3.13 11.99 -4.03
C SER A 25 -3.71 13.37 -4.35
N THR A 26 -4.29 13.51 -5.55
CA THR A 26 -4.94 14.75 -6.01
C THR A 26 -6.25 15.05 -5.28
N ASP A 27 -6.71 14.16 -4.41
CA ASP A 27 -7.86 14.41 -3.53
C ASP A 27 -7.49 15.32 -2.35
N HIS A 28 -6.20 15.42 -2.01
CA HIS A 28 -5.78 16.34 -0.95
C HIS A 28 -5.82 17.77 -1.44
N VAL A 29 -6.54 18.63 -0.71
CA VAL A 29 -6.51 20.06 -0.96
C VAL A 29 -5.14 20.61 -0.52
N THR A 30 -4.44 21.24 -1.46
CA THR A 30 -3.12 21.82 -1.20
C THR A 30 -3.20 23.35 -1.07
N LEU A 31 -2.26 23.92 -0.32
CA LEU A 31 -2.14 25.36 -0.11
C LEU A 31 -2.14 26.17 -1.43
N PRO A 32 -1.30 25.85 -2.43
CA PRO A 32 -1.36 26.50 -3.74
C PRO A 32 -2.73 26.38 -4.41
N GLU A 33 -3.48 25.28 -4.21
CA GLU A 33 -4.81 25.16 -4.80
C GLU A 33 -5.79 26.16 -4.19
N ILE A 34 -5.81 26.31 -2.86
CA ILE A 34 -6.63 27.33 -2.19
C ILE A 34 -6.20 28.72 -2.65
N LEU A 35 -4.91 29.05 -2.60
CA LEU A 35 -4.42 30.37 -2.99
C LEU A 35 -4.80 30.71 -4.44
N ARG A 36 -4.69 29.74 -5.36
CA ARG A 36 -5.10 29.92 -6.77
C ARG A 36 -6.60 30.18 -6.90
N ARG A 37 -7.46 29.47 -6.16
CA ARG A 37 -8.93 29.72 -6.14
C ARG A 37 -9.23 31.17 -5.70
N HIS A 38 -8.34 31.79 -4.92
CA HIS A 38 -8.44 33.17 -4.43
C HIS A 38 -7.56 34.17 -5.22
N GLY A 39 -7.19 33.84 -6.46
CA GLY A 39 -6.58 34.81 -7.39
C GLY A 39 -5.06 34.96 -7.26
N TYR A 40 -4.38 34.13 -6.47
CA TYR A 40 -2.92 34.13 -6.45
C TYR A 40 -2.34 33.45 -7.69
N ALA A 41 -1.30 34.05 -8.26
CA ALA A 41 -0.40 33.36 -9.17
C ALA A 41 0.44 32.35 -8.39
N THR A 42 0.39 31.07 -8.76
CA THR A 42 1.07 29.99 -8.03
C THR A 42 2.20 29.39 -8.85
N GLY A 43 3.42 29.47 -8.34
CA GLY A 43 4.64 29.01 -9.00
C GLY A 43 5.40 28.00 -8.14
N MET A 44 5.99 27.00 -8.78
CA MET A 44 6.96 26.10 -8.15
C MET A 44 8.26 26.04 -8.95
N ILE A 45 9.40 26.05 -8.27
CA ILE A 45 10.71 25.86 -8.92
C ILE A 45 11.48 24.77 -8.16
N GLY A 46 11.87 23.71 -8.85
CA GLY A 46 12.77 22.68 -8.35
C GLY A 46 12.09 21.43 -7.79
N LYS A 47 12.59 20.96 -6.63
CA LYS A 47 12.33 19.63 -6.07
C LYS A 47 10.87 19.43 -5.71
N TRP A 48 10.20 18.49 -6.38
CA TRP A 48 8.83 18.05 -6.09
C TRP A 48 8.79 16.81 -5.21
N HIS A 49 9.43 15.72 -5.67
CA HIS A 49 9.59 14.46 -4.93
C HIS A 49 8.34 13.85 -4.27
N LEU A 50 7.13 14.17 -4.76
CA LEU A 50 5.86 13.64 -4.27
C LEU A 50 5.20 12.67 -5.26
N THR A 51 6.02 11.99 -6.07
CA THR A 51 5.57 10.97 -7.03
C THR A 51 6.72 10.03 -7.44
N GLY A 52 6.39 8.88 -8.04
CA GLY A 52 7.32 8.13 -8.88
C GLY A 52 7.42 8.72 -10.29
N TYR A 53 8.43 8.33 -11.05
CA TYR A 53 8.71 8.91 -12.37
C TYR A 53 8.40 7.91 -13.49
N GLU A 54 7.76 8.37 -14.57
CA GLU A 54 7.48 7.57 -15.76
C GLU A 54 8.76 6.94 -16.33
N PHE A 55 9.88 7.66 -16.26
CA PHE A 55 11.20 7.18 -16.67
C PHE A 55 11.61 5.87 -15.98
N HIS A 56 11.21 5.67 -14.73
CA HIS A 56 11.49 4.47 -13.94
C HIS A 56 10.35 3.45 -13.96
N GLY A 57 9.36 3.64 -14.83
CA GLY A 57 8.22 2.75 -14.98
C GLY A 57 7.19 2.87 -13.87
N ALA A 58 7.11 4.01 -13.18
CA ALA A 58 5.95 4.32 -12.34
C ALA A 58 4.68 4.36 -13.21
N GLU A 59 3.58 3.77 -12.74
CA GLU A 59 2.31 3.73 -13.49
C GLU A 59 1.66 5.13 -13.56
N HIS A 60 1.94 5.97 -12.56
CA HIS A 60 1.39 7.32 -12.43
C HIS A 60 2.47 8.32 -12.01
N GLU A 61 2.56 9.46 -12.70
CA GLU A 61 3.42 10.59 -12.34
C GLU A 61 2.58 11.84 -12.05
N ILE A 62 2.51 12.23 -10.78
CA ILE A 62 1.75 13.39 -10.31
C ILE A 62 2.65 14.62 -10.28
N LYS A 63 2.27 15.65 -11.04
CA LYS A 63 3.06 16.88 -11.25
C LYS A 63 2.55 18.02 -10.35
N PRO A 64 3.39 19.03 -10.05
CA PRO A 64 2.98 20.22 -9.30
C PRO A 64 1.69 20.88 -9.81
N ARG A 65 1.49 20.94 -11.13
CA ARG A 65 0.27 21.48 -11.73
C ARG A 65 -1.04 20.77 -11.33
N HIS A 66 -0.97 19.51 -10.90
CA HIS A 66 -2.12 18.77 -10.38
C HIS A 66 -2.45 19.17 -8.92
N HIS A 67 -1.58 19.96 -8.29
CA HIS A 67 -1.65 20.43 -6.91
C HIS A 67 -1.64 21.97 -6.87
N GLY A 68 -2.48 22.60 -7.70
CA GLY A 68 -2.72 24.04 -7.62
C GLY A 68 -1.62 24.96 -8.15
N PHE A 69 -0.44 24.47 -8.53
CA PHE A 69 0.60 25.30 -9.15
C PHE A 69 0.26 25.60 -10.62
N SER A 70 0.13 26.87 -10.97
CA SER A 70 -0.21 27.29 -12.34
C SER A 70 1.01 27.31 -13.26
N TRP A 71 2.20 27.39 -12.67
CA TRP A 71 3.48 27.33 -13.36
C TRP A 71 4.48 26.51 -12.53
N ASP A 72 5.25 25.66 -13.18
CA ASP A 72 6.35 24.91 -12.56
C ASP A 72 7.59 24.91 -13.46
N PHE A 73 8.77 24.82 -12.85
CA PHE A 73 10.07 24.80 -13.55
C PHE A 73 11.07 23.86 -12.85
N ALA A 74 11.94 23.22 -13.64
CA ALA A 74 13.01 22.33 -13.17
C ALA A 74 12.52 21.11 -12.37
N ARG A 75 11.47 20.46 -12.85
CA ARG A 75 10.97 19.21 -12.25
C ARG A 75 11.94 18.06 -12.49
N GLU A 76 11.98 17.13 -11.56
CA GLU A 76 12.74 15.89 -11.74
C GLU A 76 12.05 14.97 -12.75
N VAL A 77 12.85 14.36 -13.63
CA VAL A 77 12.41 13.38 -14.63
C VAL A 77 12.77 11.96 -14.22
N LYS A 78 13.80 11.81 -13.38
CA LYS A 78 14.38 10.51 -13.01
C LYS A 78 14.44 10.31 -11.50
N GLY A 79 14.70 11.37 -10.76
CA GLY A 79 14.84 11.30 -9.32
C GLY A 79 15.72 12.41 -8.79
N VAL A 80 15.70 12.55 -7.47
CA VAL A 80 16.40 13.63 -6.74
C VAL A 80 17.86 13.30 -6.40
N GLY A 81 18.26 12.04 -6.49
CA GLY A 81 19.59 11.57 -6.07
C GLY A 81 20.61 11.59 -7.21
N ASN A 82 21.85 11.98 -6.91
CA ASN A 82 23.02 11.93 -7.82
C ASN A 82 22.95 12.86 -9.05
N GLY A 83 22.07 13.86 -9.05
CA GLY A 83 21.93 14.83 -10.14
C GLY A 83 23.03 15.85 -10.19
N ALA A 84 23.76 15.96 -11.32
CA ALA A 84 24.71 17.05 -11.54
C ALA A 84 24.03 18.42 -11.40
N ASN A 85 24.65 19.33 -10.63
CA ASN A 85 24.21 20.73 -10.53
C ASN A 85 24.78 21.64 -11.62
N PHE A 86 25.61 21.13 -12.53
CA PHE A 86 26.09 21.89 -13.68
C PHE A 86 25.44 21.38 -14.96
N TRP A 87 25.21 22.29 -15.91
CA TRP A 87 24.71 21.93 -17.24
C TRP A 87 25.60 20.85 -17.88
N PRO A 88 25.03 19.80 -18.51
CA PRO A 88 23.64 19.62 -18.91
C PRO A 88 22.73 18.93 -17.89
N TYR A 89 23.04 18.95 -16.59
CA TYR A 89 22.24 18.32 -15.53
C TYR A 89 21.95 16.84 -15.79
N VAL A 90 23.01 16.06 -16.03
CA VAL A 90 22.91 14.62 -16.30
C VAL A 90 23.36 13.80 -15.09
N PHE A 91 22.97 12.52 -15.04
CA PHE A 91 23.55 11.56 -14.11
C PHE A 91 24.77 10.92 -14.78
N ARG A 92 25.98 11.27 -14.32
CA ARG A 92 27.22 10.73 -14.89
C ARG A 92 27.27 10.91 -16.42
N ASP A 93 27.54 9.83 -17.14
CA ASP A 93 27.64 9.70 -18.59
C ASP A 93 26.29 9.45 -19.28
N GLN A 94 25.16 9.51 -18.57
CA GLN A 94 23.86 9.21 -19.15
C GLN A 94 23.39 10.33 -20.09
N PRO A 95 22.87 10.01 -21.28
CA PRO A 95 22.52 11.01 -22.31
C PRO A 95 21.19 11.72 -22.02
N ILE A 96 20.69 11.68 -20.78
CA ILE A 96 19.37 12.18 -20.39
C ILE A 96 19.52 13.03 -19.13
N ARG A 97 18.97 14.25 -19.21
CA ARG A 97 18.92 15.17 -18.07
C ARG A 97 18.03 14.60 -16.98
N TRP A 98 18.41 14.81 -15.72
CA TRP A 98 17.58 14.38 -14.59
C TRP A 98 16.49 15.40 -14.24
N THR A 99 16.54 16.61 -14.81
CA THR A 99 15.50 17.65 -14.77
C THR A 99 14.90 17.91 -16.15
N ASP A 100 13.71 18.52 -16.20
CA ASP A 100 13.00 18.85 -17.44
C ASP A 100 13.38 20.21 -18.05
N ILE A 101 14.50 20.80 -17.63
CA ILE A 101 14.97 22.09 -18.14
C ILE A 101 15.39 21.93 -19.62
N PRO A 102 14.75 22.65 -20.56
CA PRO A 102 14.92 22.39 -21.99
C PRO A 102 16.20 23.01 -22.57
N GLU A 103 16.64 24.14 -22.02
CA GLU A 103 17.68 24.97 -22.61
C GLU A 103 18.67 25.53 -21.58
N ASN A 104 19.89 25.75 -22.06
CA ASN A 104 20.95 26.43 -21.32
C ASN A 104 20.78 27.95 -21.48
N ARG A 105 20.74 28.67 -20.38
CA ARG A 105 20.56 30.13 -20.32
C ARG A 105 21.83 30.86 -19.85
N LEU A 106 22.66 30.26 -19.01
CA LEU A 106 23.84 30.90 -18.38
C LEU A 106 25.18 30.42 -18.95
N GLY A 107 25.17 29.57 -19.98
CA GLY A 107 26.36 29.07 -20.65
C GLY A 107 26.85 27.73 -20.10
N GLN A 108 28.01 27.27 -20.57
CA GLN A 108 28.50 25.90 -20.31
C GLN A 108 28.64 25.57 -18.81
N ASP A 109 28.93 26.57 -17.98
CA ASP A 109 29.08 26.44 -16.54
C ASP A 109 27.80 26.81 -15.76
N GLU A 110 26.62 26.78 -16.40
CA GLU A 110 25.34 27.08 -15.74
C GLU A 110 25.14 26.18 -14.52
N PHE A 111 25.08 26.82 -13.35
CA PHE A 111 24.85 26.17 -12.06
C PHE A 111 23.35 26.16 -11.74
N LEU A 112 22.81 25.00 -11.39
CA LEU A 112 21.38 24.76 -11.21
C LEU A 112 20.77 25.66 -10.14
N VAL A 113 21.48 25.89 -9.03
CA VAL A 113 21.01 26.79 -7.95
C VAL A 113 20.87 28.22 -8.48
N ASP A 114 21.87 28.72 -9.20
CA ASP A 114 21.86 30.06 -9.78
C ASP A 114 20.74 30.17 -10.85
N ARG A 115 20.56 29.13 -11.66
CA ARG A 115 19.45 29.06 -12.64
C ARG A 115 18.09 29.16 -11.94
N MET A 116 17.87 28.37 -10.89
CA MET A 116 16.62 28.39 -10.11
C MET A 116 16.38 29.76 -9.46
N ASN A 117 17.42 30.42 -8.95
CA ASN A 117 17.32 31.76 -8.36
C ASN A 117 16.88 32.80 -9.41
N LEU A 118 17.41 32.75 -10.63
CA LEU A 118 17.00 33.65 -11.71
C LEU A 118 15.55 33.43 -12.13
N GLU A 119 15.11 32.18 -12.24
CA GLU A 119 13.72 31.86 -12.58
C GLU A 119 12.75 32.32 -11.47
N ALA A 120 13.19 32.34 -10.21
CA ALA A 120 12.42 32.91 -9.10
C ALA A 120 12.24 34.42 -9.24
N VAL A 121 13.32 35.14 -9.55
CA VAL A 121 13.30 36.59 -9.84
C VAL A 121 12.38 36.89 -11.03
N ASP A 122 12.46 36.10 -12.10
CA ASP A 122 11.62 36.27 -13.28
C ASP A 122 10.14 35.94 -13.02
N PHE A 123 9.85 34.96 -12.17
CA PHE A 123 8.49 34.67 -11.73
C PHE A 123 7.90 35.87 -10.96
N ILE A 124 8.65 36.44 -10.02
CA ILE A 124 8.21 37.63 -9.26
C ILE A 124 7.97 38.80 -10.22
N GLN A 125 8.90 39.07 -11.14
CA GLN A 125 8.77 40.14 -12.12
C GLN A 125 7.52 39.99 -13.01
N ARG A 126 7.23 38.78 -13.49
CA ARG A 126 6.06 38.49 -14.35
C ARG A 126 4.74 38.65 -13.62
N ASN A 127 4.72 38.43 -12.30
CA ASN A 127 3.51 38.45 -11.47
C ASN A 127 3.45 39.68 -10.54
N LYS A 128 4.24 40.73 -10.81
CA LYS A 128 4.31 41.93 -9.96
C LYS A 128 2.98 42.66 -9.75
N ASP A 129 2.03 42.46 -10.67
CA ASP A 129 0.73 43.15 -10.70
C ASP A 129 -0.40 42.33 -10.04
N CYS A 130 -0.11 41.14 -9.50
CA CYS A 130 -1.07 40.30 -8.78
C CYS A 130 -0.42 39.64 -7.54
N PRO A 131 -1.19 39.20 -6.53
CA PRO A 131 -0.62 38.43 -5.44
C PRO A 131 -0.05 37.12 -5.96
N PHE A 132 1.09 36.68 -5.42
CA PHE A 132 1.75 35.45 -5.85
C PHE A 132 2.18 34.57 -4.68
N PHE A 133 2.24 33.27 -4.93
CA PHE A 133 2.83 32.26 -4.07
C PHE A 133 3.90 31.52 -4.86
N LEU A 134 5.16 31.67 -4.45
CA LEU A 134 6.29 30.99 -5.06
C LEU A 134 6.85 29.95 -4.07
N TYR A 135 6.78 28.68 -4.45
CA TYR A 135 7.45 27.59 -3.75
C TYR A 135 8.80 27.29 -4.42
N LEU A 136 9.84 27.96 -3.95
CA LEU A 136 11.22 27.73 -4.39
C LEU A 136 11.84 26.60 -3.57
N SER A 137 11.86 25.40 -4.15
CA SER A 137 12.30 24.16 -3.50
C SER A 137 13.64 23.73 -4.09
N HIS A 138 14.75 24.23 -3.55
CA HIS A 138 16.08 23.91 -4.06
C HIS A 138 16.39 22.40 -3.99
N PHE A 139 17.09 21.90 -5.01
CA PHE A 139 17.70 20.57 -4.97
C PHE A 139 18.94 20.55 -4.06
N ALA A 140 19.67 21.66 -4.02
CA ALA A 140 20.73 21.86 -3.07
C ALA A 140 20.16 21.89 -1.64
N PRO A 141 20.84 21.31 -0.63
CA PRO A 141 22.16 20.66 -0.72
C PRO A 141 22.11 19.14 -0.97
N HIS A 142 21.00 18.58 -1.45
CA HIS A 142 20.77 17.12 -1.53
C HIS A 142 21.45 16.42 -2.71
N SER A 143 21.52 17.07 -3.88
CA SER A 143 22.11 16.50 -5.09
C SER A 143 23.60 16.17 -4.92
N ILE A 144 24.32 15.80 -5.98
CA ILE A 144 25.79 15.69 -5.89
C ILE A 144 26.36 16.96 -5.24
N LEU A 145 27.17 16.81 -4.19
CA LEU A 145 27.73 17.95 -3.48
C LEU A 145 28.85 18.59 -4.30
N ASN A 146 28.52 19.35 -5.35
CA ASN A 146 29.49 20.02 -6.22
C ASN A 146 29.21 21.52 -6.32
N GLY A 147 29.57 22.28 -5.28
CA GLY A 147 29.51 23.74 -5.32
C GLY A 147 30.44 24.37 -6.37
N LYS A 148 30.16 25.64 -6.71
CA LYS A 148 30.96 26.44 -7.67
C LYS A 148 32.44 26.49 -7.28
N PRO A 149 33.40 26.18 -8.18
CA PRO A 149 34.81 26.01 -7.83
C PRO A 149 35.43 27.16 -7.03
N GLN A 150 35.10 28.41 -7.40
CA GLN A 150 35.58 29.61 -6.71
C GLN A 150 35.07 29.73 -5.27
N LEU A 151 33.82 29.32 -5.00
CA LEU A 151 33.26 29.32 -3.65
C LEU A 151 33.82 28.16 -2.82
N VAL A 152 34.00 26.99 -3.43
CA VAL A 152 34.66 25.86 -2.77
C VAL A 152 36.05 26.27 -2.28
N GLU A 153 36.83 26.93 -3.14
CA GLU A 153 38.16 27.41 -2.77
C GLU A 153 38.13 28.49 -1.68
N LYS A 154 37.15 29.40 -1.71
CA LYS A 154 36.91 30.36 -0.61
C LYS A 154 36.72 29.63 0.73
N TYR A 155 35.89 28.60 0.77
CA TYR A 155 35.62 27.88 2.02
C TYR A 155 36.77 26.99 2.49
N ARG A 156 37.54 26.39 1.57
CA ARG A 156 38.80 25.69 1.93
C ARG A 156 39.81 26.61 2.60
N ARG A 157 39.92 27.85 2.13
CA ARG A 157 40.80 28.87 2.75
C ARG A 157 40.26 29.33 4.11
N LYS A 158 38.93 29.35 4.27
CA LYS A 158 38.29 29.76 5.52
C LYS A 158 38.49 28.72 6.62
N HIS A 159 38.28 27.44 6.30
CA HIS A 159 38.49 26.32 7.21
C HIS A 159 39.03 25.11 6.45
N SER A 160 39.99 24.40 7.05
CA SER A 160 40.41 23.10 6.53
C SER A 160 39.23 22.13 6.56
N PRO A 161 38.91 21.44 5.45
CA PRO A 161 37.85 20.45 5.42
C PRO A 161 38.10 19.34 6.45
N GLY A 162 37.02 18.85 7.06
CA GLY A 162 37.06 17.69 7.92
C GLY A 162 37.44 16.40 7.19
N PRO A 163 37.67 15.30 7.93
CA PRO A 163 37.90 14.00 7.33
C PRO A 163 36.72 13.57 6.47
N SER A 164 37.04 12.91 5.35
CA SER A 164 36.04 12.33 4.46
C SER A 164 35.40 11.11 5.08
N SER A 165 34.07 10.97 4.97
CA SER A 165 33.37 9.73 5.33
C SER A 165 33.50 8.63 4.27
N LYS A 166 34.15 8.90 3.12
CA LYS A 166 34.33 7.93 2.03
C LYS A 166 35.71 7.99 1.39
N ASP A 167 36.28 6.81 1.14
CA ASP A 167 37.60 6.67 0.50
C ASP A 167 37.55 6.78 -1.04
N ARG A 168 36.34 6.87 -1.62
CA ARG A 168 36.13 6.95 -3.07
C ARG A 168 35.00 7.90 -3.41
N CYS A 169 35.27 8.79 -4.36
CA CYS A 169 34.31 9.75 -4.87
C CYS A 169 33.81 9.32 -6.26
N TYR A 170 32.71 8.56 -6.33
CA TYR A 170 32.04 8.28 -7.60
C TYR A 170 31.44 9.55 -8.24
N LEU A 171 31.25 10.60 -7.44
CA LEU A 171 30.81 11.93 -7.84
C LEU A 171 31.88 12.71 -8.61
N CYS A 172 33.16 12.36 -8.44
CA CYS A 172 34.31 13.01 -9.07
C CYS A 172 34.61 12.48 -10.47
N GLN A 173 33.88 11.45 -10.89
CA GLN A 173 34.01 10.82 -12.21
C GLN A 173 33.06 11.45 -13.24
N ASP A 174 32.28 12.48 -12.85
CA ASP A 174 31.32 13.17 -13.70
C ASP A 174 32.01 14.29 -14.49
N HIS A 175 32.12 14.09 -15.81
CA HIS A 175 32.46 15.05 -16.87
C HIS A 175 33.48 16.17 -16.55
N GLY A 176 34.71 15.78 -16.19
CA GLY A 176 35.91 16.59 -16.52
C GLY A 176 36.23 17.76 -15.59
N HIS A 177 35.52 17.95 -14.48
CA HIS A 177 36.01 18.82 -13.41
C HIS A 177 37.07 18.05 -12.59
N SER A 178 38.26 18.64 -12.41
CA SER A 178 39.34 18.05 -11.61
C SER A 178 38.86 17.84 -10.16
N GLY A 179 38.40 16.62 -9.86
CA GLY A 179 37.60 16.32 -8.68
C GLY A 179 38.34 16.50 -7.36
N ASP A 180 37.67 17.13 -6.40
CA ASP A 180 38.07 17.17 -4.99
C ASP A 180 37.66 15.85 -4.31
N SER A 181 38.29 14.75 -4.73
CA SER A 181 37.88 13.40 -4.34
C SER A 181 37.82 13.13 -2.83
N LEU A 182 38.47 13.96 -2.02
CA LEU A 182 38.50 13.79 -0.57
C LEU A 182 37.41 14.62 0.12
N ASN A 183 37.09 15.85 -0.30
CA ASN A 183 36.29 16.73 0.56
C ASN A 183 34.79 16.83 0.20
N HIS A 184 34.31 16.16 -0.85
CA HIS A 184 32.86 16.05 -1.12
C HIS A 184 32.08 15.42 0.04
N TRP A 185 32.74 14.54 0.79
CA TRP A 185 32.17 13.79 1.90
C TRP A 185 32.78 14.18 3.26
N ALA A 186 33.34 15.39 3.36
CA ALA A 186 33.83 15.91 4.63
C ALA A 186 32.68 15.99 5.64
N GLN A 187 32.82 15.38 6.81
CA GLN A 187 31.75 15.32 7.83
C GLN A 187 31.57 16.65 8.57
N ASP A 188 32.61 17.47 8.62
CA ASP A 188 32.57 18.84 9.09
C ASP A 188 33.33 19.75 8.12
N HIS A 189 33.06 21.07 8.21
CA HIS A 189 33.68 22.09 7.36
C HIS A 189 33.66 21.76 5.85
N ASN A 190 32.60 21.10 5.37
CA ASN A 190 32.51 20.66 3.98
C ASN A 190 32.45 21.86 3.03
N PRO A 191 33.48 22.08 2.19
CA PRO A 191 33.59 23.29 1.38
C PRO A 191 32.58 23.29 0.21
N HIS A 192 32.17 22.12 -0.27
CA HIS A 192 31.16 22.01 -1.33
C HIS A 192 29.76 22.32 -0.80
N LEU A 193 29.41 21.78 0.37
CA LEU A 193 28.17 22.11 1.05
C LEU A 193 28.09 23.62 1.31
N ALA A 194 29.14 24.21 1.88
CA ALA A 194 29.18 25.64 2.17
C ALA A 194 29.04 26.50 0.90
N ALA A 195 29.69 26.11 -0.20
CA ALA A 195 29.55 26.78 -1.49
C ALA A 195 28.13 26.72 -2.08
N MET A 196 27.45 25.57 -1.91
CA MET A 196 26.04 25.42 -2.33
C MET A 196 25.11 26.28 -1.47
N LEU A 197 25.33 26.31 -0.16
CA LEU A 197 24.56 27.15 0.76
C LEU A 197 24.74 28.65 0.47
N GLU A 198 25.97 29.10 0.16
CA GLU A 198 26.21 30.49 -0.26
C GLU A 198 25.47 30.82 -1.57
N SER A 199 25.37 29.87 -2.50
CA SER A 199 24.60 30.10 -3.74
C SER A 199 23.09 30.19 -3.48
N ILE A 200 22.57 29.52 -2.45
CA ILE A 200 21.18 29.69 -2.00
C ILE A 200 21.01 31.09 -1.36
N ASP A 201 21.96 31.50 -0.52
CA ASP A 201 21.97 32.82 0.13
C ASP A 201 22.01 33.98 -0.89
N ASP A 202 22.84 33.87 -1.93
CA ASP A 202 22.87 34.79 -3.08
C ASP A 202 21.47 34.92 -3.71
N GLY A 203 20.75 33.80 -3.85
CA GLY A 203 19.38 33.77 -4.36
C GLY A 203 18.38 34.51 -3.48
N ILE A 204 18.50 34.38 -2.16
CA ILE A 204 17.68 35.14 -1.20
C ILE A 204 17.95 36.64 -1.36
N TRP A 205 19.21 37.04 -1.51
CA TRP A 205 19.56 38.44 -1.80
C TRP A 205 18.93 38.93 -3.11
N MET A 206 19.04 38.16 -4.19
CA MET A 206 18.46 38.51 -5.49
C MET A 206 16.94 38.70 -5.43
N ILE A 207 16.24 37.79 -4.73
CA ILE A 207 14.79 37.88 -4.53
C ILE A 207 14.44 39.14 -3.74
N ARG A 208 15.12 39.40 -2.62
CA ARG A 208 14.87 40.60 -1.80
C ARG A 208 15.11 41.88 -2.58
N ALA A 209 16.24 41.98 -3.29
CA ALA A 209 16.57 43.13 -4.12
C ALA A 209 15.51 43.36 -5.21
N LYS A 210 15.01 42.29 -5.85
CA LYS A 210 13.93 42.41 -6.84
C LYS A 210 12.62 42.87 -6.21
N LEU A 211 12.27 42.37 -5.02
CA LEU A 211 11.07 42.82 -4.31
C LEU A 211 11.17 44.30 -3.91
N ASP A 212 12.33 44.76 -3.47
CA ASP A 212 12.58 46.17 -3.17
C ASP A 212 12.47 47.04 -4.44
N GLU A 213 13.11 46.62 -5.54
CA GLU A 213 13.05 47.29 -6.85
C GLU A 213 11.61 47.45 -7.35
N LEU A 214 10.78 46.43 -7.16
CA LEU A 214 9.38 46.41 -7.59
C LEU A 214 8.42 47.08 -6.58
N GLY A 215 8.90 47.49 -5.42
CA GLY A 215 8.04 48.05 -4.35
C GLY A 215 7.11 47.02 -3.69
N LEU A 216 7.46 45.73 -3.72
CA LEU A 216 6.65 44.62 -3.21
C LEU A 216 7.11 44.11 -1.84
N ALA A 217 8.28 44.55 -1.35
CA ALA A 217 8.92 44.01 -0.16
C ALA A 217 8.07 44.11 1.12
N GLU A 218 7.35 45.21 1.34
CA GLU A 218 6.51 45.42 2.53
C GLU A 218 5.29 44.49 2.59
N ASN A 219 4.84 44.01 1.42
CA ASN A 219 3.67 43.16 1.26
C ASN A 219 4.04 41.71 0.84
N THR A 220 5.29 41.29 1.06
CA THR A 220 5.74 39.94 0.75
C THR A 220 6.21 39.23 2.03
N ILE A 221 5.70 38.03 2.26
CA ILE A 221 6.17 37.13 3.31
C ILE A 221 7.27 36.25 2.71
N ILE A 222 8.47 36.30 3.28
CA ILE A 222 9.57 35.39 2.92
C ILE A 222 9.76 34.41 4.07
N ILE A 223 9.72 33.11 3.76
CA ILE A 223 9.96 32.02 4.70
C ILE A 223 11.15 31.20 4.19
N PHE A 224 12.19 31.08 5.01
CA PHE A 224 13.32 30.19 4.76
C PHE A 224 13.29 29.03 5.76
N THR A 225 13.27 27.79 5.26
CA THR A 225 13.21 26.58 6.08
C THR A 225 13.78 25.36 5.34
N SER A 226 13.83 24.19 5.99
CA SER A 226 14.23 22.90 5.41
C SER A 226 13.16 21.82 5.57
N ASP A 227 13.22 20.77 4.76
CA ASP A 227 12.31 19.61 4.82
C ASP A 227 12.71 18.59 5.91
N ASN A 228 13.99 18.51 6.27
CA ASN A 228 14.55 17.66 7.34
C ASN A 228 15.94 18.17 7.80
N GLY A 229 16.48 17.54 8.85
CA GLY A 229 17.81 17.82 9.39
C GLY A 229 18.97 17.36 8.48
N GLY A 230 20.19 17.82 8.79
CA GLY A 230 21.37 17.59 7.96
C GLY A 230 21.84 16.13 7.92
N GLU A 231 22.44 15.71 6.80
CA GLU A 231 23.06 14.38 6.67
C GLU A 231 24.45 14.37 7.33
N THR A 232 24.62 13.57 8.38
CA THR A 232 25.84 13.52 9.21
C THR A 232 27.09 12.98 8.51
N ASN A 233 26.95 12.44 7.30
CA ASN A 233 28.10 12.06 6.46
C ASN A 233 28.78 13.25 5.80
N VAL A 234 28.13 14.42 5.76
CA VAL A 234 28.56 15.59 4.97
C VAL A 234 28.43 16.92 5.72
N THR A 235 27.80 16.92 6.90
CA THR A 235 27.67 18.08 7.78
C THR A 235 27.59 17.65 9.25
N SER A 236 27.80 18.61 10.15
CA SER A 236 27.53 18.45 11.57
C SER A 236 26.20 19.12 11.95
N ASN A 237 25.42 18.46 12.80
CA ASN A 237 24.23 19.01 13.45
C ASN A 237 24.50 19.38 14.92
N ALA A 238 25.77 19.36 15.35
CA ALA A 238 26.14 19.59 16.75
C ALA A 238 25.57 20.91 17.30
N PRO A 239 25.11 20.94 18.56
CA PRO A 239 25.18 19.85 19.55
C PRO A 239 24.05 18.81 19.45
N LEU A 240 23.15 18.90 18.46
CA LEU A 240 22.01 18.00 18.35
C LEU A 240 22.44 16.60 17.92
N ARG A 241 21.80 15.58 18.49
CA ARG A 241 22.08 14.18 18.15
C ARG A 241 21.43 13.77 16.85
N GLY A 242 22.15 12.97 16.08
CA GLY A 242 21.67 12.38 14.84
C GLY A 242 21.51 13.37 13.67
N GLY A 243 20.83 12.91 12.63
CA GLY A 243 20.62 13.65 11.40
C GLY A 243 19.48 13.10 10.56
N LYS A 244 19.48 13.44 9.27
CA LYS A 244 18.48 12.98 8.30
C LYS A 244 18.12 11.50 8.48
N SER A 245 16.81 11.22 8.45
CA SER A 245 16.19 9.91 8.69
C SER A 245 16.19 9.42 10.16
N GLN A 246 16.66 10.22 11.13
CA GLN A 246 16.59 9.87 12.55
C GLN A 246 15.60 10.78 13.29
N LEU A 247 14.90 10.23 14.29
CA LEU A 247 13.94 10.99 15.11
C LEU A 247 14.59 11.75 16.29
N TYR A 248 15.92 11.68 16.43
CA TYR A 248 16.69 12.57 17.31
C TYR A 248 16.63 14.02 16.82
N GLU A 249 16.90 14.99 17.69
CA GLU A 249 16.75 16.44 17.42
C GLU A 249 17.50 16.88 16.16
N GLY A 250 18.67 16.31 15.86
CA GLY A 250 19.45 16.66 14.67
C GLY A 250 18.81 16.22 13.35
N GLY A 251 17.84 15.30 13.37
CA GLY A 251 17.11 14.85 12.18
C GLY A 251 15.79 15.57 11.93
N ILE A 252 15.18 16.13 12.98
CA ILE A 252 13.85 16.76 12.91
C ILE A 252 13.87 18.28 13.10
N ARG A 253 14.90 18.84 13.75
CA ARG A 253 15.04 20.28 13.95
C ARG A 253 15.66 20.93 12.72
N VAL A 254 15.01 21.94 12.19
CA VAL A 254 15.39 22.65 10.96
C VAL A 254 15.47 24.16 11.20
N PRO A 255 16.27 24.92 10.41
CA PRO A 255 16.25 26.37 10.48
C PRO A 255 14.88 26.90 10.06
N LEU A 256 14.42 27.99 10.69
CA LEU A 256 13.22 28.72 10.28
C LEU A 256 13.45 30.21 10.45
N ILE A 257 13.35 30.96 9.35
CA ILE A 257 13.38 32.43 9.34
C ILE A 257 12.12 32.91 8.63
N VAL A 258 11.37 33.82 9.27
CA VAL A 258 10.20 34.48 8.69
C VAL A 258 10.47 35.97 8.62
N HIS A 259 10.29 36.56 7.45
CA HIS A 259 10.47 37.98 7.21
C HIS A 259 9.21 38.56 6.57
N TRP A 260 8.56 39.48 7.28
CA TRP A 260 7.42 40.26 6.80
C TRP A 260 7.47 41.66 7.45
N PRO A 261 8.07 42.66 6.77
CA PRO A 261 8.47 43.93 7.41
C PRO A 261 7.37 44.65 8.19
N THR A 262 6.14 44.57 7.72
CA THR A 262 5.00 45.31 8.28
C THR A 262 4.32 44.61 9.45
N ARG A 263 4.59 43.31 9.67
CA ARG A 263 3.85 42.48 10.65
C ARG A 263 4.70 41.64 11.58
N VAL A 264 5.95 41.37 11.23
CA VAL A 264 6.88 40.53 12.01
C VAL A 264 8.00 41.42 12.57
N PRO A 265 8.17 41.49 13.90
CA PRO A 265 9.23 42.30 14.50
C PRO A 265 10.62 41.85 14.03
N ALA A 266 11.41 42.80 13.52
CA ALA A 266 12.77 42.56 13.09
C ALA A 266 13.65 42.06 14.26
N SER A 267 14.58 41.13 13.95
CA SER A 267 15.55 40.58 14.91
C SER A 267 14.93 39.93 16.15
N SER A 268 13.69 39.43 16.06
CA SER A 268 13.05 38.67 17.13
C SER A 268 13.39 37.18 17.03
N VAL A 269 13.45 36.50 18.19
CA VAL A 269 13.66 35.05 18.29
C VAL A 269 12.52 34.45 19.11
N CYS A 270 11.78 33.51 18.51
CA CYS A 270 10.73 32.75 19.18
C CYS A 270 11.23 31.34 19.52
N GLN A 271 11.05 30.92 20.77
CA GLN A 271 11.43 29.58 21.24
C GLN A 271 10.26 28.58 21.20
N GLN A 272 9.06 29.04 20.79
CA GLN A 272 7.91 28.14 20.64
C GLN A 272 8.17 27.17 19.50
N SER A 273 7.88 25.90 19.73
CA SER A 273 8.09 24.86 18.73
C SER A 273 7.01 24.92 17.64
N THR A 274 7.42 24.69 16.40
CA THR A 274 6.55 24.60 15.22
C THR A 274 6.96 23.39 14.37
N MET A 275 6.10 23.02 13.43
CA MET A 275 6.31 21.94 12.49
C MET A 275 5.90 22.36 11.08
N ASN A 276 6.43 21.66 10.07
CA ASN A 276 6.09 21.91 8.67
C ASN A 276 4.60 21.75 8.35
N VAL A 277 3.79 21.12 9.20
CA VAL A 277 2.32 21.05 9.05
C VAL A 277 1.62 22.38 9.36
N ASP A 278 2.26 23.26 10.11
CA ASP A 278 1.69 24.54 10.57
C ASP A 278 1.68 25.62 9.48
N PHE A 279 2.55 25.51 8.48
CA PHE A 279 2.65 26.53 7.43
C PHE A 279 1.34 26.72 6.68
N TYR A 280 0.59 25.64 6.43
CA TYR A 280 -0.68 25.72 5.72
C TYR A 280 -1.70 26.61 6.46
N PRO A 281 -2.14 26.29 7.69
CA PRO A 281 -3.09 27.14 8.40
C PRO A 281 -2.52 28.52 8.72
N THR A 282 -1.20 28.63 8.93
CA THR A 282 -0.55 29.92 9.21
C THR A 282 -0.60 30.86 8.02
N LEU A 283 -0.28 30.35 6.82
CA LEU A 283 -0.30 31.15 5.60
C LEU A 283 -1.73 31.53 5.21
N LEU A 284 -2.70 30.63 5.33
CA LEU A 284 -4.12 30.99 5.16
C LEU A 284 -4.55 32.09 6.14
N SER A 285 -4.20 31.96 7.42
CA SER A 285 -4.47 32.99 8.42
C SER A 285 -3.81 34.34 8.07
N ALA A 286 -2.59 34.30 7.51
CA ALA A 286 -1.83 35.49 7.16
C ALA A 286 -2.44 36.25 5.98
N VAL A 287 -3.11 35.54 5.06
CA VAL A 287 -3.82 36.11 3.91
C VAL A 287 -5.34 36.21 4.12
N GLU A 288 -5.79 36.03 5.36
CA GLU A 288 -7.20 36.16 5.76
C GLU A 288 -8.15 35.23 4.98
N LEU A 289 -7.70 34.00 4.71
CA LEU A 289 -8.49 32.95 4.08
C LEU A 289 -8.82 31.84 5.08
N ASP A 290 -10.02 31.29 4.93
CA ASP A 290 -10.44 30.10 5.66
C ASP A 290 -9.93 28.82 4.97
N PRO A 291 -9.60 27.76 5.73
CA PRO A 291 -9.34 26.46 5.14
C PRO A 291 -10.60 25.88 4.48
N ASP A 292 -10.39 24.98 3.52
CA ASP A 292 -11.49 24.24 2.91
C ASP A 292 -12.26 23.44 3.99
N PRO A 293 -13.60 23.61 4.14
CA PRO A 293 -14.36 22.94 5.20
C PRO A 293 -14.30 21.42 5.15
N GLY A 294 -14.04 20.83 3.98
CA GLY A 294 -13.89 19.38 3.81
C GLY A 294 -12.50 18.86 4.15
N HIS A 295 -11.55 19.76 4.45
CA HIS A 295 -10.15 19.41 4.66
C HIS A 295 -9.77 19.40 6.15
N THR A 296 -9.39 18.23 6.65
CA THR A 296 -8.92 18.10 8.03
C THR A 296 -7.51 18.67 8.16
N LEU A 297 -7.31 19.65 9.04
CA LEU A 297 -6.00 20.21 9.36
C LEU A 297 -5.44 19.56 10.62
N ASP A 298 -4.19 19.13 10.55
CA ASP A 298 -3.45 18.66 11.72
C ASP A 298 -2.52 19.75 12.28
N GLY A 299 -2.05 20.64 11.42
CA GLY A 299 -1.28 21.81 11.82
C GLY A 299 -2.15 22.86 12.49
N VAL A 300 -1.52 23.76 13.23
CA VAL A 300 -2.18 24.91 13.86
C VAL A 300 -1.50 26.20 13.42
N SER A 301 -2.26 27.28 13.31
CA SER A 301 -1.71 28.57 12.90
C SER A 301 -0.73 29.10 13.95
N THR A 302 0.50 29.38 13.54
CA THR A 302 1.55 29.97 14.38
C THR A 302 1.68 31.48 14.14
N LEU A 303 0.73 32.11 13.43
CA LEU A 303 0.81 33.53 13.06
C LEU A 303 0.95 34.45 14.29
N ALA A 304 0.35 34.08 15.42
CA ALA A 304 0.50 34.82 16.67
C ALA A 304 1.97 34.88 17.14
N THR A 305 2.72 33.78 17.01
CA THR A 305 4.14 33.71 17.39
C THR A 305 5.05 34.52 16.49
N TRP A 306 4.63 34.73 15.23
CA TRP A 306 5.36 35.58 14.29
C TRP A 306 5.22 37.06 14.67
N LYS A 307 4.10 37.46 15.26
CA LYS A 307 3.78 38.84 15.67
C LYS A 307 4.31 39.17 17.08
N ASP A 308 4.24 38.23 18.01
CA ASP A 308 4.84 38.32 19.36
C ASP A 308 5.54 37.00 19.69
N ALA A 309 6.86 37.04 19.87
CA ALA A 309 7.69 35.88 20.18
C ALA A 309 7.34 35.20 21.52
N ARG A 310 6.58 35.87 22.39
CA ARG A 310 6.08 35.32 23.67
C ARG A 310 4.69 34.70 23.56
N ALA A 311 3.98 34.91 22.45
CA ALA A 311 2.70 34.28 22.24
C ALA A 311 2.86 32.76 22.24
N THR A 312 1.88 32.06 22.79
CA THR A 312 1.83 30.60 22.78
C THR A 312 0.78 30.12 21.79
N VAL A 313 1.00 28.94 21.24
CA VAL A 313 0.01 28.25 20.41
C VAL A 313 -0.51 27.08 21.19
N ASN A 314 -1.84 26.92 21.23
CA ASN A 314 -2.43 25.77 21.89
C ASN A 314 -2.12 24.50 21.09
N ARG A 315 -1.15 23.73 21.56
CA ARG A 315 -0.81 22.42 20.99
C ARG A 315 -0.50 21.43 22.12
N PRO A 316 -1.21 20.30 22.19
CA PRO A 316 -0.96 19.32 23.22
C PRO A 316 0.40 18.62 23.12
N ALA A 317 0.88 18.30 21.91
CA ALA A 317 2.16 17.66 21.65
C ALA A 317 2.55 17.76 20.17
N LEU A 318 3.83 17.52 19.88
CA LEU A 318 4.36 17.27 18.54
C LEU A 318 4.61 15.77 18.40
N CYS A 319 4.20 15.18 17.27
CA CYS A 319 4.33 13.75 17.07
C CYS A 319 4.94 13.42 15.70
N TRP A 320 5.71 12.34 15.65
CA TRP A 320 6.32 11.78 14.45
C TRP A 320 6.03 10.29 14.36
N HIS A 321 5.82 9.81 13.14
CA HIS A 321 5.58 8.40 12.82
C HIS A 321 6.44 8.02 11.63
N TYR A 322 7.45 7.18 11.85
CA TYR A 322 8.43 6.79 10.84
C TYR A 322 8.67 5.27 10.85
N PRO A 323 7.64 4.46 10.52
CA PRO A 323 7.80 3.02 10.41
C PRO A 323 8.61 2.69 9.16
N LEU A 324 9.67 1.90 9.35
CA LEU A 324 10.57 1.47 8.28
C LEU A 324 10.58 -0.06 8.17
N ASP A 325 10.63 -0.56 6.94
CA ASP A 325 10.77 -2.00 6.68
C ASP A 325 12.13 -2.55 7.11
N ARG A 326 13.13 -1.67 7.16
CA ARG A 326 14.51 -1.96 7.58
C ARG A 326 15.20 -0.67 7.99
N PRO A 327 16.25 -0.73 8.80
CA PRO A 327 17.05 0.44 9.12
C PRO A 327 17.48 1.20 7.86
N HIS A 328 17.27 2.51 7.88
CA HIS A 328 17.66 3.40 6.81
C HIS A 328 19.19 3.43 6.70
N PHE A 329 19.73 3.60 5.49
CA PHE A 329 21.18 3.65 5.26
C PHE A 329 21.88 4.87 5.90
N LEU A 330 21.11 5.82 6.43
CA LEU A 330 21.58 6.97 7.22
C LEU A 330 21.40 6.76 8.73
N GLY A 331 21.12 5.54 9.18
CA GLY A 331 20.99 5.20 10.60
C GLY A 331 19.61 5.47 11.20
N GLY A 332 18.60 5.72 10.36
CA GLY A 332 17.20 5.77 10.80
C GLY A 332 16.67 4.39 11.16
N GLU A 333 15.83 4.33 12.18
CA GLU A 333 15.21 3.09 12.66
C GLU A 333 13.69 3.23 12.68
N SER A 334 12.99 2.10 12.53
CA SER A 334 11.52 2.05 12.55
C SER A 334 11.01 2.53 13.91
N SER A 335 10.46 3.74 13.96
CA SER A 335 10.19 4.41 15.24
C SER A 335 9.08 5.46 15.16
N GLY A 336 8.54 5.82 16.32
CA GLY A 336 7.66 6.97 16.53
C GLY A 336 8.23 7.87 17.62
N ALA A 337 7.87 9.15 17.62
CA ALA A 337 8.31 10.07 18.66
C ALA A 337 7.19 11.03 19.07
N ILE A 338 7.19 11.43 20.34
CA ILE A 338 6.32 12.47 20.88
C ILE A 338 7.14 13.47 21.67
N ARG A 339 6.89 14.76 21.46
CA ARG A 339 7.37 15.86 22.32
C ARG A 339 6.18 16.54 22.98
N ASP A 340 6.14 16.47 24.31
CA ASP A 340 5.11 17.03 25.18
C ASP A 340 5.75 18.02 26.15
N GLY A 341 5.72 19.31 25.78
CA GLY A 341 6.54 20.34 26.42
C GLY A 341 8.03 20.07 26.22
N ASP A 342 8.74 19.91 27.33
CA ASP A 342 10.19 19.71 27.37
C ASP A 342 10.58 18.23 27.26
N TRP A 343 9.62 17.32 27.44
CA TRP A 343 9.85 15.88 27.41
C TRP A 343 9.69 15.34 26.00
N LYS A 344 10.66 14.52 25.60
CA LYS A 344 10.61 13.78 24.33
C LYS A 344 10.77 12.30 24.57
N LEU A 345 9.87 11.51 23.99
CA LEU A 345 9.94 10.05 23.96
C LEU A 345 10.16 9.59 22.52
N ILE A 346 11.06 8.63 22.32
CA ILE A 346 11.21 7.86 21.08
C ILE A 346 10.84 6.40 21.39
N GLU A 347 9.92 5.83 20.61
CA GLU A 347 9.49 4.44 20.67
C GLU A 347 10.03 3.69 19.44
N PHE A 348 10.82 2.65 19.65
CA PHE A 348 11.38 1.82 18.57
C PHE A 348 10.48 0.60 18.34
N PHE A 349 9.90 0.49 17.14
CA PHE A 349 8.87 -0.51 16.84
C PHE A 349 9.43 -1.93 16.73
N ASP A 350 10.64 -2.08 16.19
CA ASP A 350 11.27 -3.39 15.97
C ASP A 350 11.72 -4.06 17.28
N THR A 351 12.17 -3.25 18.25
CA THR A 351 12.74 -3.75 19.52
C THR A 351 11.78 -3.61 20.70
N GLY A 352 10.72 -2.81 20.57
CA GLY A 352 9.82 -2.43 21.66
C GLY A 352 10.45 -1.48 22.69
N MET A 353 11.72 -1.10 22.51
CA MET A 353 12.44 -0.22 23.43
C MET A 353 11.91 1.21 23.36
N SER A 354 12.18 1.99 24.41
CA SER A 354 11.84 3.40 24.46
C SER A 354 12.98 4.21 25.07
N GLU A 355 13.21 5.39 24.52
CA GLU A 355 14.16 6.38 25.04
C GLU A 355 13.39 7.64 25.45
N LEU A 356 13.77 8.24 26.58
CA LEU A 356 13.11 9.42 27.15
C LEU A 356 14.15 10.50 27.47
N TYR A 357 13.89 11.74 27.06
CA TYR A 357 14.81 12.86 27.22
C TYR A 357 14.08 14.11 27.74
N LEU A 358 14.77 14.87 28.60
CA LEU A 358 14.37 16.23 29.00
C LEU A 358 15.17 17.25 28.20
N LEU A 359 14.58 17.80 27.13
CA LEU A 359 15.30 18.58 26.13
C LEU A 359 15.79 19.95 26.62
N THR A 360 15.19 20.49 27.68
CA THR A 360 15.62 21.76 28.29
C THR A 360 17.02 21.64 28.88
N ASP A 361 17.34 20.49 29.47
CA ASP A 361 18.62 20.23 30.11
C ASP A 361 19.57 19.43 29.19
N ASP A 362 19.01 18.60 28.31
CA ASP A 362 19.76 17.73 27.40
C ASP A 362 19.24 17.82 25.95
N PRO A 363 19.51 18.94 25.25
CA PRO A 363 19.16 19.08 23.83
C PRO A 363 19.98 18.15 22.92
N SER A 364 21.02 17.50 23.47
CA SER A 364 21.87 16.53 22.78
C SER A 364 21.42 15.07 22.97
N GLU A 365 20.34 14.83 23.72
CA GLU A 365 19.75 13.49 23.92
C GLU A 365 20.80 12.43 24.33
N GLN A 366 21.69 12.78 25.27
CA GLN A 366 22.77 11.92 25.77
C GLN A 366 22.36 11.08 26.99
N HIS A 367 21.37 11.53 27.76
CA HIS A 367 20.95 10.91 29.02
C HIS A 367 19.53 10.35 28.87
N ASN A 368 19.43 9.05 28.57
CA ASN A 368 18.14 8.37 28.48
C ASN A 368 17.55 8.11 29.87
N LEU A 369 16.41 8.75 30.17
CA LEU A 369 15.71 8.68 31.46
C LEU A 369 14.61 7.60 31.51
N ALA A 370 14.49 6.74 30.50
CA ALA A 370 13.36 5.81 30.39
C ALA A 370 13.28 4.80 31.55
N THR A 371 14.42 4.40 32.11
CA THR A 371 14.51 3.50 33.27
C THR A 371 14.20 4.21 34.58
N GLU A 372 14.54 5.49 34.70
CA GLU A 372 14.26 6.28 35.90
C GLU A 372 12.80 6.76 35.95
N GLU A 373 12.15 6.97 34.80
CA GLU A 373 10.82 7.56 34.70
C GLU A 373 9.77 6.66 33.98
N PRO A 374 9.56 5.40 34.42
CA PRO A 374 8.72 4.44 33.69
C PRO A 374 7.25 4.85 33.60
N ALA A 375 6.73 5.57 34.61
CA ALA A 375 5.36 6.09 34.58
C ALA A 375 5.18 7.17 33.50
N LEU A 376 6.20 8.01 33.29
CA LEU A 376 6.19 9.03 32.25
C LEU A 376 6.30 8.40 30.86
N VAL A 377 7.17 7.41 30.70
CA VAL A 377 7.25 6.60 29.47
C VAL A 377 5.87 6.05 29.11
N GLN A 378 5.20 5.36 30.04
CA GLN A 378 3.88 4.78 29.75
C GLN A 378 2.82 5.83 29.41
N ARG A 379 2.86 7.00 30.06
CA ARG A 379 1.95 8.12 29.75
C ARG A 379 2.17 8.64 28.32
N LEU A 380 3.42 8.89 27.94
CA LEU A 380 3.77 9.40 26.62
C LEU A 380 3.53 8.36 25.52
N LYS A 381 3.81 7.07 25.77
CA LYS A 381 3.43 5.97 24.86
C LYS A 381 1.94 5.91 24.62
N THR A 382 1.13 6.01 25.67
CA THR A 382 -0.35 6.06 25.55
C THR A 382 -0.81 7.26 24.73
N LYS A 383 -0.23 8.45 24.96
CA LYS A 383 -0.56 9.67 24.20
C LYS A 383 -0.15 9.56 22.73
N LEU A 384 1.03 9.02 22.44
CA LEU A 384 1.51 8.80 21.08
C LEU A 384 0.68 7.74 20.35
N ALA A 385 0.29 6.65 21.03
CA ALA A 385 -0.63 5.64 20.48
C ALA A 385 -2.00 6.25 20.15
N GLY A 386 -2.58 7.02 21.07
CA GLY A 386 -3.85 7.73 20.82
C GLY A 386 -3.77 8.75 19.69
N TRP A 387 -2.62 9.41 19.51
CA TRP A 387 -2.38 10.27 18.34
C TRP A 387 -2.27 9.46 17.04
N ARG A 388 -1.61 8.29 17.04
CA ARG A 388 -1.57 7.41 15.86
C ARG A 388 -2.97 6.94 15.47
N ASP A 389 -3.78 6.55 16.45
CA ASP A 389 -5.17 6.13 16.22
C ASP A 389 -6.01 7.28 15.64
N SER A 390 -5.83 8.53 16.07
CA SER A 390 -6.57 9.69 15.50
C SER A 390 -6.11 10.11 14.10
N MET A 391 -4.99 9.58 13.64
CA MET A 391 -4.45 9.77 12.29
C MET A 391 -4.74 8.56 11.37
N ASP A 392 -5.38 7.51 11.88
CA ASP A 392 -5.47 6.20 11.21
C ASP A 392 -4.09 5.65 10.77
N ALA A 393 -3.05 5.97 11.54
CA ALA A 393 -1.67 5.68 11.20
C ALA A 393 -1.39 4.18 11.20
N ARG A 394 -0.81 3.68 10.10
CA ARG A 394 -0.49 2.25 9.94
C ARG A 394 0.86 1.90 10.53
N LEU A 395 0.93 0.74 11.19
CA LEU A 395 2.18 0.18 11.68
C LEU A 395 2.36 -1.22 11.07
N PRO A 396 3.05 -1.35 9.92
CA PRO A 396 3.32 -2.66 9.35
C PRO A 396 4.26 -3.44 10.27
N SER A 397 3.99 -4.73 10.44
CA SER A 397 4.93 -5.64 11.09
C SER A 397 6.21 -5.79 10.27
N SER A 398 7.34 -5.91 10.95
CA SER A 398 8.65 -6.07 10.33
C SER A 398 8.78 -7.48 9.71
N PRO A 399 9.52 -7.62 8.60
CA PRO A 399 9.59 -8.91 7.90
C PRO A 399 10.25 -10.01 8.74
N LEU A 400 9.64 -11.20 8.76
CA LEU A 400 10.13 -12.34 9.56
C LEU A 400 10.88 -13.38 8.71
N LEU A 401 10.33 -13.77 7.56
CA LEU A 401 10.92 -14.81 6.70
C LEU A 401 11.79 -14.23 5.58
N GLY A 402 11.37 -13.11 5.01
CA GLY A 402 11.93 -12.56 3.78
C GLY A 402 12.45 -11.15 3.94
N GLU A 403 13.51 -10.81 3.22
CA GLU A 403 13.92 -9.43 3.00
C GLU A 403 13.24 -8.88 1.75
N PRO A 404 12.48 -7.78 1.84
CA PRO A 404 11.90 -7.15 0.65
C PRO A 404 12.99 -6.64 -0.29
N ARG A 405 12.82 -6.94 -1.58
CA ARG A 405 13.73 -6.56 -2.66
C ARG A 405 13.06 -5.56 -3.60
N LYS A 406 12.70 -5.99 -4.81
CA LYS A 406 12.08 -5.16 -5.83
C LYS A 406 10.57 -5.10 -5.65
N LEU A 407 9.99 -3.91 -5.75
CA LEU A 407 8.55 -3.71 -5.90
C LEU A 407 8.08 -4.36 -7.21
N TYR A 408 7.20 -5.36 -7.11
CA TYR A 408 6.59 -6.04 -8.26
C TYR A 408 5.27 -5.37 -8.66
N PHE A 409 4.47 -4.98 -7.69
CA PHE A 409 3.20 -4.29 -7.89
C PHE A 409 2.84 -3.52 -6.63
N ALA A 410 2.28 -2.32 -6.76
CA ALA A 410 1.57 -1.67 -5.67
C ALA A 410 0.39 -0.84 -6.17
N ASP A 411 -0.61 -0.67 -5.32
CA ASP A 411 -1.76 0.21 -5.56
C ASP A 411 -2.23 0.79 -4.21
N HIS A 412 -2.40 2.11 -4.20
CA HIS A 412 -2.90 2.89 -3.06
C HIS A 412 -4.33 3.39 -3.30
N PHE A 413 -4.95 2.94 -4.39
CA PHE A 413 -6.30 3.27 -4.87
C PHE A 413 -6.67 4.76 -4.92
N SER A 414 -5.68 5.64 -4.77
CA SER A 414 -5.82 7.09 -4.83
C SER A 414 -6.42 7.46 -6.19
N PRO A 415 -7.36 8.42 -6.25
CA PRO A 415 -7.99 8.76 -7.53
C PRO A 415 -6.97 9.20 -8.58
N GLY A 416 -7.19 8.72 -9.80
CA GLY A 416 -6.25 8.88 -10.90
C GLY A 416 -5.01 7.97 -10.83
N GLN A 417 -4.88 7.14 -9.78
CA GLN A 417 -3.72 6.26 -9.54
C GLN A 417 -4.10 4.77 -9.39
N VAL A 418 -5.32 4.39 -9.79
CA VAL A 418 -5.79 3.00 -9.71
C VAL A 418 -5.28 2.21 -10.92
N SER A 419 -4.60 1.10 -10.65
CA SER A 419 -4.01 0.28 -11.71
C SER A 419 -5.06 -0.37 -12.59
N SER A 420 -4.84 -0.33 -13.90
CA SER A 420 -5.66 -1.03 -14.90
C SER A 420 -5.56 -2.56 -14.81
N ARG A 421 -4.56 -3.07 -14.06
CA ARG A 421 -4.34 -4.49 -13.82
C ARG A 421 -5.39 -5.12 -12.92
N TRP A 422 -6.17 -4.33 -12.18
CA TRP A 422 -7.31 -4.87 -11.44
C TRP A 422 -8.45 -5.30 -12.37
N ALA A 423 -9.00 -6.48 -12.12
CA ALA A 423 -10.18 -6.98 -12.82
C ALA A 423 -11.45 -6.57 -12.07
N PHE A 424 -11.84 -5.30 -12.20
CA PHE A 424 -13.07 -4.78 -11.60
C PHE A 424 -14.31 -5.49 -12.12
N SER A 425 -15.29 -5.64 -11.24
CA SER A 425 -16.64 -6.07 -11.55
C SER A 425 -17.60 -5.16 -10.79
N LYS A 426 -18.91 -5.30 -11.03
CA LYS A 426 -19.93 -4.51 -10.33
C LYS A 426 -19.93 -4.64 -8.80
N ASP A 427 -19.24 -5.65 -8.30
CA ASP A 427 -19.11 -5.97 -6.88
C ASP A 427 -18.01 -5.18 -6.16
N TRP A 428 -17.16 -4.49 -6.92
CA TRP A 428 -15.99 -3.78 -6.43
C TRP A 428 -15.95 -2.37 -6.99
N SER A 429 -15.57 -1.40 -6.16
CA SER A 429 -15.33 -0.04 -6.62
C SER A 429 -14.19 0.60 -5.86
N VAL A 430 -13.63 1.66 -6.43
CA VAL A 430 -12.70 2.54 -5.73
C VAL A 430 -13.36 3.87 -5.47
N ASP A 431 -13.51 4.23 -4.19
CA ASP A 431 -14.15 5.46 -3.76
C ASP A 431 -13.31 6.09 -2.66
N HIS A 432 -13.08 7.41 -2.73
CA HIS A 432 -12.27 8.16 -1.76
C HIS A 432 -10.87 7.60 -1.49
N GLY A 433 -10.20 7.08 -2.53
CA GLY A 433 -8.85 6.52 -2.39
C GLY A 433 -8.78 5.10 -1.86
N GLU A 434 -9.91 4.39 -1.75
CA GLU A 434 -9.98 3.08 -1.12
C GLU A 434 -10.71 2.07 -2.01
N LEU A 435 -10.28 0.80 -1.98
CA LEU A 435 -10.97 -0.29 -2.68
C LEU A 435 -12.06 -0.91 -1.80
N HIS A 436 -13.30 -0.84 -2.27
CA HIS A 436 -14.49 -1.29 -1.55
C HIS A 436 -15.09 -2.56 -2.16
N ARG A 437 -15.46 -3.50 -1.29
CA ARG A 437 -16.45 -4.52 -1.58
C ARG A 437 -17.85 -3.97 -1.36
N VAL A 438 -18.65 -3.90 -2.43
CA VAL A 438 -20.02 -3.35 -2.38
C VAL A 438 -20.95 -4.23 -1.51
N PRO A 439 -21.69 -3.68 -0.54
CA PRO A 439 -22.50 -4.47 0.41
C PRO A 439 -23.59 -5.36 -0.21
N ASN A 440 -24.30 -4.88 -1.23
CA ASN A 440 -25.48 -5.56 -1.83
C ASN A 440 -25.12 -6.47 -3.02
N GLY A 441 -23.85 -6.80 -3.18
CA GLY A 441 -23.39 -7.58 -4.32
C GLY A 441 -23.57 -9.10 -4.17
N SER A 442 -22.85 -9.86 -5.00
CA SER A 442 -22.81 -11.33 -4.95
C SER A 442 -22.45 -11.90 -3.55
N LYS A 443 -23.01 -13.06 -3.20
CA LYS A 443 -22.74 -13.77 -1.92
C LYS A 443 -21.24 -13.92 -1.63
N SER A 444 -20.46 -14.20 -2.66
CA SER A 444 -19.00 -14.29 -2.61
C SER A 444 -18.46 -13.78 -3.94
N THR A 445 -17.43 -12.96 -3.89
CA THR A 445 -16.85 -12.34 -5.08
C THR A 445 -15.36 -12.11 -4.88
N ARG A 446 -14.68 -11.91 -6.00
CA ARG A 446 -13.23 -11.73 -6.03
C ARG A 446 -12.86 -10.58 -6.93
N ILE A 447 -11.79 -9.90 -6.56
CA ILE A 447 -11.06 -8.98 -7.42
C ILE A 447 -9.66 -9.55 -7.63
N PHE A 448 -9.24 -9.62 -8.89
CA PHE A 448 -8.00 -10.27 -9.29
C PHE A 448 -7.01 -9.27 -9.84
N LEU A 449 -5.72 -9.52 -9.59
CA LEU A 449 -4.66 -8.84 -10.29
C LEU A 449 -4.32 -9.60 -11.59
N LYS A 450 -4.46 -8.92 -12.73
CA LYS A 450 -4.08 -9.44 -14.05
C LYS A 450 -2.56 -9.60 -14.13
N ASP A 451 -2.14 -10.64 -14.85
CA ASP A 451 -0.74 -10.93 -15.18
C ASP A 451 0.19 -11.02 -13.96
N ALA A 452 -0.34 -11.50 -12.82
CA ALA A 452 0.45 -11.79 -11.63
C ALA A 452 1.54 -12.83 -11.95
N GLN A 453 2.78 -12.59 -11.50
CA GLN A 453 3.89 -13.52 -11.66
C GLN A 453 4.98 -13.29 -10.60
N TYR A 454 5.04 -14.15 -9.58
CA TYR A 454 6.02 -14.06 -8.48
C TYR A 454 6.24 -15.42 -7.81
N ARG A 455 7.32 -15.61 -7.03
CA ARG A 455 7.61 -16.85 -6.29
C ARG A 455 7.84 -16.54 -4.82
N ASP A 456 9.06 -16.13 -4.48
CA ASP A 456 9.40 -15.60 -3.15
C ASP A 456 8.96 -14.14 -3.10
N VAL A 457 8.08 -13.83 -2.17
CA VAL A 457 7.33 -12.57 -2.19
C VAL A 457 6.92 -12.17 -0.78
N MET A 458 6.94 -10.87 -0.52
CA MET A 458 6.27 -10.23 0.61
C MET A 458 5.05 -9.49 0.05
N ILE A 459 3.87 -9.81 0.56
CA ILE A 459 2.62 -9.14 0.24
C ILE A 459 2.21 -8.36 1.49
N ARG A 460 2.00 -7.06 1.34
CA ARG A 460 1.44 -6.19 2.37
C ARG A 460 0.14 -5.61 1.86
N PHE A 461 -0.87 -5.51 2.70
CA PHE A 461 -2.09 -4.81 2.35
C PHE A 461 -2.80 -4.33 3.61
N ASP A 462 -3.46 -3.21 3.47
CA ASP A 462 -4.33 -2.66 4.47
C ASP A 462 -5.75 -3.16 4.24
N PHE A 463 -6.46 -3.48 5.31
CA PHE A 463 -7.84 -3.92 5.24
C PHE A 463 -8.65 -3.45 6.44
N GLN A 464 -9.95 -3.33 6.22
CA GLN A 464 -10.93 -2.98 7.22
C GLN A 464 -12.13 -3.91 7.06
N PHE A 465 -12.59 -4.46 8.18
CA PHE A 465 -13.87 -5.16 8.17
C PHE A 465 -15.03 -4.16 8.25
N GLY A 466 -15.82 -4.11 7.19
CA GLY A 466 -17.14 -3.48 7.24
C GLY A 466 -18.14 -4.39 7.95
N LYS A 467 -18.90 -5.17 7.18
CA LYS A 467 -19.82 -6.22 7.69
C LYS A 467 -19.40 -7.64 7.31
N ALA A 468 -18.33 -7.78 6.54
CA ALA A 468 -17.78 -9.07 6.15
C ALA A 468 -17.43 -9.93 7.38
N GLN A 469 -17.55 -11.24 7.21
CA GLN A 469 -17.18 -12.26 8.21
C GLN A 469 -15.90 -13.02 7.83
N ASP A 470 -15.51 -12.94 6.56
CA ASP A 470 -14.34 -13.61 6.01
C ASP A 470 -13.77 -12.81 4.84
N ILE A 471 -12.53 -12.37 5.01
CA ILE A 471 -11.68 -11.77 3.99
C ILE A 471 -10.59 -12.79 3.67
N ARG A 472 -10.35 -13.06 2.38
CA ARG A 472 -9.30 -14.00 1.96
C ARG A 472 -8.33 -13.36 1.00
N LEU A 473 -7.03 -13.55 1.28
CA LEU A 473 -5.97 -13.39 0.29
C LEU A 473 -5.77 -14.75 -0.40
N VAL A 474 -5.96 -14.80 -1.71
CA VAL A 474 -5.85 -16.03 -2.51
C VAL A 474 -4.65 -15.92 -3.44
N THR A 475 -3.71 -16.87 -3.34
CA THR A 475 -2.59 -17.00 -4.27
C THR A 475 -2.60 -18.37 -4.96
N GLY A 476 -1.97 -18.47 -6.13
CA GLY A 476 -2.07 -19.69 -6.93
C GLY A 476 -1.20 -19.75 -8.16
N GLY A 477 -1.18 -20.92 -8.81
CA GLY A 477 -0.65 -21.11 -10.15
C GLY A 477 -1.70 -20.84 -11.24
N GLY A 478 -1.32 -20.99 -12.51
CA GLY A 478 -2.23 -20.83 -13.64
C GLY A 478 -3.35 -21.87 -13.64
N GLY A 479 -4.53 -21.50 -13.12
CA GLY A 479 -5.75 -22.32 -13.12
C GLY A 479 -6.12 -23.01 -11.79
N SER A 480 -5.32 -22.89 -10.73
CA SER A 480 -5.64 -23.38 -9.38
C SER A 480 -4.91 -22.59 -8.29
N TYR A 481 -5.59 -22.35 -7.16
CA TYR A 481 -5.00 -21.71 -5.98
C TYR A 481 -4.05 -22.68 -5.25
N ASN A 482 -2.99 -22.19 -4.62
CA ASN A 482 -2.02 -22.98 -3.85
C ASN A 482 -2.05 -22.64 -2.36
N ALA A 483 -2.28 -21.38 -2.01
CA ALA A 483 -2.41 -20.92 -0.63
C ALA A 483 -3.53 -19.88 -0.50
N VAL A 484 -4.26 -19.97 0.61
CA VAL A 484 -5.31 -19.05 1.01
C VAL A 484 -5.03 -18.62 2.44
N ILE A 485 -4.98 -17.31 2.68
CA ILE A 485 -4.94 -16.73 4.01
C ILE A 485 -6.36 -16.27 4.29
N HIS A 486 -6.98 -16.84 5.31
CA HIS A 486 -8.31 -16.48 5.75
C HIS A 486 -8.19 -15.56 6.94
N ILE A 487 -8.98 -14.49 6.91
CA ILE A 487 -9.03 -13.46 7.94
C ILE A 487 -10.49 -13.36 8.35
N HIS A 488 -10.80 -13.90 9.52
CA HIS A 488 -12.09 -13.80 10.18
C HIS A 488 -12.03 -12.67 11.22
N ARG A 489 -13.18 -12.40 11.85
CA ARG A 489 -13.31 -11.34 12.85
C ARG A 489 -12.53 -11.59 14.14
N ASP A 490 -12.34 -12.84 14.47
CA ASP A 490 -11.79 -13.32 15.74
C ASP A 490 -10.46 -14.07 15.56
N HIS A 491 -10.04 -14.33 14.32
CA HIS A 491 -8.78 -15.01 14.03
C HIS A 491 -8.38 -14.93 12.55
N PHE A 492 -7.15 -15.35 12.25
CA PHE A 492 -6.70 -15.62 10.88
C PHE A 492 -5.89 -16.92 10.82
N TYR A 493 -5.85 -17.54 9.64
CA TYR A 493 -5.14 -18.80 9.44
C TYR A 493 -4.70 -19.00 8.00
N ILE A 494 -3.81 -19.98 7.81
CA ILE A 494 -3.30 -20.36 6.50
C ILE A 494 -3.85 -21.71 6.08
N GLN A 495 -4.27 -21.81 4.83
CA GLN A 495 -4.68 -23.07 4.20
C GLN A 495 -3.97 -23.25 2.86
N THR A 496 -3.27 -24.37 2.68
CA THR A 496 -2.84 -24.79 1.34
C THR A 496 -3.94 -25.58 0.66
N ALA A 497 -3.97 -25.53 -0.66
CA ALA A 497 -5.05 -26.07 -1.46
C ALA A 497 -4.69 -27.38 -2.16
N LEU A 498 -5.71 -28.05 -2.71
CA LEU A 498 -5.54 -29.19 -3.58
C LEU A 498 -4.77 -28.77 -4.84
N ASP A 499 -3.68 -29.45 -5.12
CA ASP A 499 -2.88 -29.23 -6.31
C ASP A 499 -2.90 -30.44 -7.23
N LYS A 500 -3.60 -30.30 -8.36
CA LYS A 500 -3.73 -31.38 -9.33
C LYS A 500 -2.44 -31.70 -10.09
N SER A 501 -1.43 -30.84 -10.00
CA SER A 501 -0.13 -31.05 -10.62
C SER A 501 0.86 -31.81 -9.72
N GLY A 502 0.51 -32.02 -8.44
CA GLY A 502 1.36 -32.69 -7.46
C GLY A 502 0.55 -33.62 -6.55
N PRO A 503 1.20 -34.29 -5.58
CA PRO A 503 0.54 -35.20 -4.66
C PRO A 503 -0.12 -34.48 -3.47
N TYR A 504 -0.44 -33.17 -3.57
CA TYR A 504 -0.80 -32.34 -2.41
C TYR A 504 -2.31 -32.13 -2.30
N PHE A 505 -2.86 -32.42 -1.13
CA PHE A 505 -4.23 -32.16 -0.71
C PHE A 505 -4.35 -30.88 0.12
N PRO A 506 -5.58 -30.38 0.36
CA PRO A 506 -5.78 -29.24 1.25
C PRO A 506 -5.20 -29.53 2.63
N TYR A 507 -4.58 -28.51 3.23
CA TYR A 507 -4.01 -28.61 4.57
C TYR A 507 -4.21 -27.30 5.32
N ARG A 508 -4.73 -27.39 6.54
CA ARG A 508 -4.90 -26.28 7.48
C ARG A 508 -3.63 -26.14 8.32
N HIS A 509 -2.93 -25.04 8.17
CA HIS A 509 -1.68 -24.73 8.87
C HIS A 509 -1.96 -23.91 10.14
N GLY A 510 -0.95 -23.16 10.61
CA GLY A 510 -1.07 -22.31 11.77
C GLY A 510 -2.20 -21.29 11.65
N GLU A 511 -2.66 -20.87 12.83
CA GLU A 511 -3.72 -19.91 13.05
C GLU A 511 -3.38 -19.05 14.27
N CYS A 512 -4.01 -17.88 14.34
CA CYS A 512 -3.81 -16.91 15.41
C CYS A 512 -5.14 -16.22 15.72
N ALA A 513 -5.56 -16.26 16.98
CA ALA A 513 -6.69 -15.48 17.47
C ALA A 513 -6.33 -13.98 17.45
N TYR A 514 -7.28 -13.16 17.03
CA TYR A 514 -7.19 -11.70 17.03
C TYR A 514 -8.57 -11.08 16.87
N ASP A 515 -8.92 -10.11 17.73
CA ASP A 515 -10.23 -9.44 17.68
C ASP A 515 -10.17 -8.20 16.78
N PHE A 516 -10.65 -8.36 15.54
CA PHE A 516 -10.71 -7.28 14.56
C PHE A 516 -11.96 -6.42 14.75
N ALA A 517 -11.76 -5.24 15.30
CA ALA A 517 -12.78 -4.23 15.46
C ALA A 517 -13.39 -3.83 14.09
N PRO A 518 -14.72 -3.72 13.99
CA PRO A 518 -15.37 -3.19 12.80
C PRO A 518 -14.88 -1.78 12.51
N ASN A 519 -14.72 -1.47 11.22
CA ASN A 519 -14.28 -0.18 10.74
C ASN A 519 -12.92 0.29 11.30
N ARG A 520 -12.11 -0.61 11.88
CA ARG A 520 -10.71 -0.33 12.19
C ARG A 520 -9.81 -0.84 11.08
N TRP A 521 -8.80 -0.05 10.80
CA TRP A 521 -7.80 -0.28 9.79
C TRP A 521 -6.66 -1.14 10.34
N TYR A 522 -6.30 -2.20 9.61
CA TYR A 522 -5.25 -3.15 9.96
C TYR A 522 -4.32 -3.36 8.77
N THR A 523 -3.05 -3.70 9.05
CA THR A 523 -2.06 -4.07 8.03
C THR A 523 -1.71 -5.55 8.21
N MET A 524 -1.89 -6.35 7.16
CA MET A 524 -1.45 -7.74 7.12
C MET A 524 -0.17 -7.85 6.29
N VAL A 525 0.83 -8.56 6.80
CA VAL A 525 2.03 -8.93 6.06
C VAL A 525 2.02 -10.44 5.83
N VAL A 526 2.15 -10.85 4.57
CA VAL A 526 2.19 -12.25 4.14
C VAL A 526 3.47 -12.50 3.36
N GLU A 527 4.35 -13.33 3.90
CA GLU A 527 5.66 -13.61 3.30
C GLU A 527 5.73 -15.07 2.85
N PHE A 528 6.20 -15.27 1.63
CA PHE A 528 6.50 -16.57 1.04
C PHE A 528 7.99 -16.62 0.73
N VAL A 529 8.69 -17.61 1.31
CA VAL A 529 10.11 -17.86 1.04
C VAL A 529 10.34 -19.36 0.93
N GLY A 530 10.60 -19.84 -0.28
CA GLY A 530 10.68 -21.27 -0.58
C GLY A 530 9.39 -22.01 -0.19
N ASN A 531 9.50 -23.01 0.68
CA ASN A 531 8.37 -23.81 1.14
C ASN A 531 7.72 -23.30 2.44
N GLN A 532 8.04 -22.08 2.86
CA GLN A 532 7.53 -21.43 4.08
C GLN A 532 6.56 -20.31 3.71
N LEU A 533 5.53 -20.11 4.54
CA LEU A 533 4.62 -18.97 4.49
C LEU A 533 4.38 -18.50 5.93
N VAL A 534 4.48 -17.19 6.17
CA VAL A 534 4.03 -16.56 7.41
C VAL A 534 3.02 -15.44 7.08
N ALA A 535 1.92 -15.39 7.80
CA ALA A 535 0.96 -14.29 7.78
C ALA A 535 0.93 -13.68 9.19
N HIS A 536 1.05 -12.36 9.30
CA HIS A 536 1.15 -11.70 10.60
C HIS A 536 0.70 -10.24 10.58
N LEU A 537 0.23 -9.78 11.75
CA LEU A 537 -0.17 -8.39 12.00
C LEU A 537 0.93 -7.60 12.72
N ASP A 538 1.68 -8.30 13.58
CA ASP A 538 2.81 -7.83 14.37
C ASP A 538 3.71 -9.03 14.72
N HIS A 539 4.73 -8.82 15.56
CA HIS A 539 5.67 -9.88 15.95
C HIS A 539 5.06 -10.94 16.89
N ASP A 540 3.94 -10.67 17.55
CA ASP A 540 3.27 -11.60 18.47
C ASP A 540 2.13 -12.38 17.79
N HIS A 541 1.41 -11.74 16.88
CA HIS A 541 0.25 -12.31 16.19
C HIS A 541 0.65 -12.89 14.84
N VAL A 542 1.00 -14.18 14.85
CA VAL A 542 1.61 -14.88 13.71
C VAL A 542 0.92 -16.21 13.41
N ALA A 543 0.60 -16.44 12.13
CA ALA A 543 0.22 -17.73 11.59
C ALA A 543 1.33 -18.24 10.66
N HIS A 544 1.75 -19.49 10.83
CA HIS A 544 2.88 -20.08 10.09
C HIS A 544 2.49 -21.36 9.36
N ALA A 545 3.08 -21.56 8.17
CA ALA A 545 2.92 -22.74 7.35
C ALA A 545 4.26 -23.18 6.73
N LYS A 546 4.47 -24.49 6.68
CA LYS A 546 5.58 -25.12 5.94
C LYS A 546 5.05 -26.25 5.08
N HIS A 547 5.07 -26.09 3.77
CA HIS A 547 4.51 -27.05 2.84
C HIS A 547 5.18 -26.98 1.46
N PRO A 548 5.55 -28.12 0.82
CA PRO A 548 6.20 -28.12 -0.48
C PRO A 548 5.43 -27.36 -1.59
N ILE A 549 4.09 -27.37 -1.55
CA ILE A 549 3.23 -26.62 -2.49
C ILE A 549 3.50 -25.10 -2.51
N LEU A 550 4.06 -24.56 -1.41
CA LEU A 550 4.36 -23.13 -1.28
C LEU A 550 5.56 -22.73 -2.13
N ASP A 551 6.44 -23.67 -2.47
CA ASP A 551 7.62 -23.42 -3.30
C ASP A 551 7.28 -23.51 -4.79
N LYS A 552 6.34 -22.67 -5.23
CA LYS A 552 5.86 -22.64 -6.62
C LYS A 552 5.81 -21.23 -7.17
N GLN A 553 5.99 -21.13 -8.48
CA GLN A 553 5.67 -19.91 -9.22
C GLN A 553 4.17 -19.64 -9.11
N ARG A 554 3.82 -18.48 -8.56
CA ARG A 554 2.46 -17.97 -8.48
C ARG A 554 2.16 -17.15 -9.74
N ARG A 555 0.98 -17.38 -10.29
CA ARG A 555 0.38 -16.66 -11.43
C ARG A 555 -1.01 -16.09 -11.13
N TYR A 556 -1.36 -16.03 -9.86
CA TYR A 556 -2.69 -15.68 -9.40
C TYR A 556 -2.61 -14.95 -8.06
N PHE A 557 -3.32 -13.83 -7.99
CA PHE A 557 -3.53 -13.00 -6.80
C PHE A 557 -5.00 -12.57 -6.79
N ALA A 558 -5.66 -12.68 -5.64
CA ALA A 558 -7.00 -12.15 -5.47
C ALA A 558 -7.28 -11.78 -4.02
N PHE A 559 -8.14 -10.78 -3.83
CA PHE A 559 -8.96 -10.69 -2.62
C PHE A 559 -10.30 -11.37 -2.89
N GLN A 560 -10.77 -12.17 -1.93
CA GLN A 560 -12.12 -12.70 -1.89
C GLN A 560 -12.81 -12.20 -0.62
N VAL A 561 -14.05 -11.74 -0.75
CA VAL A 561 -14.86 -11.36 0.41
C VAL A 561 -16.19 -12.08 0.32
N ASP A 562 -16.57 -12.71 1.44
CA ASP A 562 -17.83 -13.43 1.58
C ASP A 562 -18.81 -12.58 2.40
N ASN A 563 -20.05 -12.48 1.90
CA ASN A 563 -21.21 -11.86 2.54
C ASN A 563 -20.93 -10.54 3.24
N SER A 564 -21.16 -9.42 2.53
CA SER A 564 -21.08 -8.02 3.00
C SER A 564 -19.77 -7.30 2.68
N SER A 565 -19.62 -6.07 3.19
CA SER A 565 -18.55 -5.14 2.82
C SER A 565 -17.25 -5.34 3.60
N ALA A 566 -16.16 -5.05 2.90
CA ALA A 566 -14.80 -4.90 3.41
C ALA A 566 -14.11 -3.86 2.54
N THR A 567 -13.10 -3.21 3.11
CA THR A 567 -12.33 -2.17 2.43
C THR A 567 -10.86 -2.55 2.45
N PHE A 568 -10.14 -2.19 1.39
CA PHE A 568 -8.73 -2.48 1.20
C PHE A 568 -8.00 -1.23 0.74
N ASP A 569 -6.74 -1.12 1.13
CA ASP A 569 -5.84 -0.09 0.63
C ASP A 569 -4.37 -0.59 0.63
N ASN A 570 -3.45 0.21 0.08
CA ASN A 570 -2.00 0.07 0.22
C ASN A 570 -1.51 -1.36 -0.08
N VAL A 571 -2.00 -1.92 -1.18
CA VAL A 571 -1.65 -3.27 -1.60
C VAL A 571 -0.27 -3.22 -2.22
N GLN A 572 0.70 -3.93 -1.64
CA GLN A 572 2.07 -4.02 -2.14
C GLN A 572 2.48 -5.48 -2.28
N ILE A 573 3.13 -5.78 -3.40
CA ILE A 573 3.71 -7.08 -3.71
C ILE A 573 5.19 -6.82 -4.02
N LEU A 574 6.08 -7.27 -3.15
CA LEU A 574 7.52 -7.11 -3.28
C LEU A 574 8.15 -8.48 -3.45
N THR A 575 9.03 -8.64 -4.44
CA THR A 575 9.90 -9.83 -4.48
C THR A 575 10.70 -9.92 -3.18
N ALA A 576 10.92 -11.12 -2.67
CA ALA A 576 11.65 -11.35 -1.44
C ALA A 576 12.86 -12.25 -1.66
N SER A 577 13.90 -12.07 -0.85
CA SER A 577 14.92 -13.09 -0.62
C SER A 577 14.80 -13.62 0.80
N LYS A 578 15.57 -14.64 1.17
CA LYS A 578 15.70 -15.03 2.59
C LYS A 578 16.15 -13.85 3.45
N HIS A 579 15.58 -13.73 4.64
CA HIS A 579 16.00 -12.76 5.65
C HIS A 579 17.41 -13.09 6.15
N ARG A 580 18.26 -12.09 6.40
CA ARG A 580 19.62 -12.29 6.95
C ARG A 580 19.61 -12.99 8.32
N ASP A 581 18.63 -12.67 9.15
CA ASP A 581 18.44 -13.21 10.51
C ASP A 581 17.41 -14.36 10.56
N LEU A 582 17.20 -15.04 9.43
CA LEU A 582 16.15 -16.07 9.28
C LEU A 582 16.17 -17.14 10.37
N ALA A 583 17.34 -17.52 10.88
CA ALA A 583 17.45 -18.52 11.94
C ALA A 583 16.76 -18.07 13.24
N ASN A 584 17.05 -16.85 13.70
CA ASN A 584 16.44 -16.27 14.89
C ASN A 584 14.95 -16.01 14.66
N ASN A 585 14.59 -15.49 13.49
CA ASN A 585 13.18 -15.24 13.17
C ASN A 585 12.36 -16.53 13.10
N LEU A 586 12.94 -17.64 12.63
CA LEU A 586 12.26 -18.95 12.67
C LEU A 586 12.08 -19.47 14.09
N GLN A 587 13.05 -19.27 14.98
CA GLN A 587 12.91 -19.59 16.41
C GLN A 587 11.80 -18.74 17.04
N HIS A 588 11.77 -17.44 16.74
CA HIS A 588 10.72 -16.54 17.18
C HIS A 588 9.34 -16.98 16.68
N ILE A 589 9.20 -17.20 15.36
CA ILE A 589 7.96 -17.72 14.75
C ILE A 589 7.50 -19.00 15.46
N GLN A 590 8.41 -19.93 15.75
CA GLN A 590 8.07 -21.16 16.47
C GLN A 590 7.63 -20.91 17.91
N ALA A 591 8.20 -19.91 18.58
CA ALA A 591 7.84 -19.55 19.95
C ALA A 591 6.47 -18.86 20.04
N VAL A 592 6.10 -18.05 19.04
CA VAL A 592 4.81 -17.34 19.02
C VAL A 592 3.70 -18.10 18.30
N ALA A 593 4.03 -19.01 17.38
CA ALA A 593 3.05 -19.83 16.68
C ALA A 593 2.26 -20.69 17.69
N GLY A 594 0.97 -20.39 17.82
CA GLY A 594 0.08 -21.07 18.77
C GLY A 594 -0.04 -20.40 20.14
N LYS A 595 0.64 -19.27 20.40
CA LYS A 595 0.48 -18.45 21.62
C LYS A 595 -0.94 -17.88 21.76
N HIS A 596 -1.61 -17.68 20.62
CA HIS A 596 -2.97 -17.17 20.52
C HIS A 596 -3.89 -18.22 19.87
N PRO A 597 -4.27 -19.29 20.58
CA PRO A 597 -5.09 -20.35 20.03
C PRO A 597 -6.54 -19.90 19.81
N VAL A 598 -7.20 -20.50 18.83
CA VAL A 598 -8.61 -20.24 18.51
C VAL A 598 -9.44 -21.41 19.03
N GLU A 599 -10.35 -21.15 19.97
CA GLU A 599 -11.28 -22.17 20.46
C GLU A 599 -12.24 -22.62 19.36
N LYS A 600 -12.38 -23.94 19.17
CA LYS A 600 -13.22 -24.53 18.12
C LYS A 600 -14.17 -25.57 18.70
N PRO A 601 -15.41 -25.67 18.21
CA PRO A 601 -16.27 -26.81 18.50
C PRO A 601 -15.62 -28.14 18.08
N LEU A 602 -15.91 -29.23 18.80
CA LEU A 602 -15.35 -30.56 18.52
C LEU A 602 -15.50 -31.01 17.06
N GLY A 603 -16.66 -30.73 16.45
CA GLY A 603 -16.91 -31.08 15.05
C GLY A 603 -16.00 -30.36 14.07
N GLU A 604 -15.63 -29.11 14.36
CA GLU A 604 -14.70 -28.34 13.53
C GLU A 604 -13.27 -28.82 13.72
N GLN A 605 -12.84 -29.08 14.96
CA GLN A 605 -11.54 -29.69 15.26
C GLN A 605 -11.38 -31.02 14.50
N PHE A 606 -12.42 -31.87 14.54
CA PHE A 606 -12.44 -33.14 13.81
C PHE A 606 -12.32 -32.93 12.30
N ALA A 607 -13.08 -32.00 11.71
CA ALA A 607 -13.05 -31.74 10.27
C ALA A 607 -11.68 -31.22 9.80
N VAL A 608 -11.06 -30.33 10.57
CA VAL A 608 -9.70 -29.82 10.32
C VAL A 608 -8.68 -30.95 10.42
N GLN A 609 -8.69 -31.69 11.53
CA GLN A 609 -7.73 -32.76 11.76
C GLN A 609 -7.88 -33.87 10.71
N LYS A 610 -9.11 -34.19 10.28
CA LYS A 610 -9.37 -35.17 9.23
C LYS A 610 -8.72 -34.78 7.91
N THR A 611 -8.84 -33.50 7.55
CA THR A 611 -8.22 -32.95 6.33
C THR A 611 -6.71 -33.04 6.41
N ASN A 612 -6.13 -32.67 7.55
CA ASN A 612 -4.69 -32.69 7.76
C ASN A 612 -4.12 -34.12 7.82
N ALA A 613 -4.82 -35.05 8.48
CA ALA A 613 -4.45 -36.46 8.53
C ALA A 613 -4.46 -37.10 7.14
N HIS A 614 -5.44 -36.75 6.31
CA HIS A 614 -5.52 -37.21 4.92
C HIS A 614 -4.25 -36.84 4.13
N GLU A 615 -3.82 -35.58 4.17
CA GLU A 615 -2.58 -35.14 3.50
C GLU A 615 -1.33 -35.81 4.10
N ARG A 616 -1.17 -35.80 5.43
CA ARG A 616 0.03 -36.36 6.09
C ARG A 616 0.23 -37.84 5.77
N LEU A 617 -0.84 -38.64 5.92
CA LEU A 617 -0.78 -40.07 5.62
C LEU A 617 -0.57 -40.29 4.12
N TYR A 618 -1.19 -39.49 3.24
CA TYR A 618 -0.93 -39.62 1.81
C TYR A 618 0.55 -39.35 1.46
N GLN A 619 1.19 -38.38 2.10
CA GLN A 619 2.62 -38.13 1.87
C GLN A 619 3.54 -39.24 2.42
N ARG A 620 3.19 -39.85 3.57
CA ARG A 620 4.12 -40.69 4.34
C ARG A 620 3.84 -42.19 4.31
N ASP A 621 2.62 -42.60 4.03
CA ASP A 621 2.16 -43.99 4.16
C ASP A 621 1.76 -44.56 2.78
N ALA A 622 2.48 -45.60 2.34
CA ALA A 622 2.22 -46.26 1.07
C ALA A 622 0.88 -47.03 1.05
N THR A 623 0.54 -47.69 2.15
CA THR A 623 -0.73 -48.43 2.31
C THR A 623 -1.91 -47.48 2.20
N TYR A 624 -1.83 -46.34 2.88
CA TYR A 624 -2.88 -45.33 2.81
C TYR A 624 -3.01 -44.74 1.40
N ARG A 625 -1.89 -44.45 0.72
CA ARG A 625 -1.93 -44.01 -0.68
C ARG A 625 -2.63 -45.02 -1.59
N ASP A 626 -2.42 -46.31 -1.38
CA ASP A 626 -3.06 -47.34 -2.19
C ASP A 626 -4.56 -47.45 -1.90
N LEU A 627 -5.00 -47.22 -0.66
CA LEU A 627 -6.42 -47.05 -0.32
C LEU A 627 -7.03 -45.85 -1.04
N VAL A 628 -6.35 -44.70 -1.05
CA VAL A 628 -6.80 -43.50 -1.79
C VAL A 628 -6.88 -43.78 -3.29
N LYS A 629 -5.82 -44.33 -3.89
CA LYS A 629 -5.82 -44.72 -5.31
C LYS A 629 -6.94 -45.70 -5.64
N ARG A 630 -7.24 -46.63 -4.74
CA ARG A 630 -8.33 -47.59 -4.93
C ARG A 630 -9.68 -46.89 -5.00
N VAL A 631 -9.93 -45.89 -4.14
CA VAL A 631 -11.13 -45.06 -4.19
C VAL A 631 -11.18 -44.26 -5.49
N ASP A 632 -10.08 -43.60 -5.87
CA ASP A 632 -10.00 -42.80 -7.11
C ASP A 632 -10.23 -43.65 -8.36
N GLN A 633 -9.66 -44.86 -8.43
CA GLN A 633 -9.88 -45.81 -9.52
C GLN A 633 -11.34 -46.25 -9.63
N LEU A 634 -12.00 -46.51 -8.49
CA LEU A 634 -13.41 -46.88 -8.45
C LEU A 634 -14.29 -45.69 -8.84
N ASP A 635 -14.00 -44.48 -8.39
CA ASP A 635 -14.71 -43.26 -8.78
C ASP A 635 -14.55 -43.00 -10.30
N ALA A 636 -13.35 -43.20 -10.86
CA ALA A 636 -13.09 -43.11 -12.29
C ALA A 636 -13.85 -44.17 -13.10
N ASN A 637 -13.84 -45.43 -12.66
CA ASN A 637 -14.56 -46.54 -13.30
C ASN A 637 -16.08 -46.31 -13.25
N ASN A 638 -16.61 -45.90 -12.09
CA ASN A 638 -18.02 -45.56 -11.91
C ASN A 638 -18.43 -44.44 -12.88
N LYS A 639 -17.60 -43.41 -12.99
CA LYS A 639 -17.82 -42.31 -13.93
C LYS A 639 -17.69 -42.71 -15.40
N GLN A 640 -16.83 -43.67 -15.73
CA GLN A 640 -16.72 -44.19 -17.10
C GLN A 640 -17.95 -45.01 -17.49
N ARG A 641 -18.46 -45.87 -16.59
CA ARG A 641 -19.59 -46.76 -16.86
C ARG A 641 -20.94 -46.05 -16.76
N TYR A 642 -21.09 -45.13 -15.81
CA TYR A 642 -22.31 -44.40 -15.56
C TYR A 642 -22.04 -42.89 -15.47
N PRO A 643 -21.55 -42.26 -16.57
CA PRO A 643 -21.16 -40.85 -16.59
C PRO A 643 -22.31 -39.93 -16.17
N ASP A 644 -23.51 -40.31 -16.55
CA ASP A 644 -24.74 -39.59 -16.29
C ASP A 644 -25.16 -39.52 -14.81
N VAL A 645 -24.57 -40.37 -13.96
CA VAL A 645 -24.81 -40.41 -12.50
C VAL A 645 -23.64 -39.76 -11.75
N PHE A 646 -22.40 -40.06 -12.16
CA PHE A 646 -21.21 -39.76 -11.38
C PHE A 646 -20.40 -38.54 -11.84
N ARG A 647 -20.69 -37.93 -13.00
CA ARG A 647 -20.03 -36.68 -13.40
C ARG A 647 -20.33 -35.54 -12.42
N SER A 648 -19.32 -34.71 -12.18
CA SER A 648 -19.46 -33.50 -11.35
C SER A 648 -20.14 -32.36 -12.11
N HIS A 649 -20.72 -31.39 -11.38
CA HIS A 649 -21.25 -30.16 -11.99
C HIS A 649 -20.23 -29.44 -12.87
N LYS A 650 -18.96 -29.40 -12.44
CA LYS A 650 -17.86 -28.77 -13.19
C LYS A 650 -17.66 -29.42 -14.57
N GLU A 651 -17.84 -30.73 -14.67
CA GLU A 651 -17.66 -31.47 -15.92
C GLU A 651 -18.84 -31.24 -16.86
N PHE A 652 -20.07 -31.26 -16.35
CA PHE A 652 -21.24 -30.84 -17.11
C PHE A 652 -21.11 -29.41 -17.63
N ARG A 653 -20.63 -28.48 -16.79
CA ARG A 653 -20.37 -27.10 -17.21
C ARG A 653 -19.28 -27.00 -18.29
N LYS A 654 -18.24 -27.85 -18.23
CA LYS A 654 -17.19 -27.91 -19.26
C LYS A 654 -17.74 -28.38 -20.60
N GLU A 655 -18.64 -29.36 -20.62
CA GLU A 655 -19.31 -29.81 -21.84
C GLU A 655 -20.21 -28.72 -22.42
N ILE A 656 -20.98 -28.02 -21.59
CA ILE A 656 -21.77 -26.86 -22.00
C ILE A 656 -20.86 -25.77 -22.58
N ALA A 657 -19.73 -25.46 -21.95
CA ALA A 657 -18.78 -24.47 -22.45
C ALA A 657 -18.17 -24.88 -23.80
N THR A 658 -17.84 -26.16 -23.97
CA THR A 658 -17.33 -26.71 -25.23
C THR A 658 -18.39 -26.61 -26.33
N LEU A 659 -19.65 -26.93 -26.01
CA LEU A 659 -20.77 -26.80 -26.93
C LEU A 659 -21.04 -25.33 -27.29
N ARG A 660 -20.94 -24.39 -26.33
CA ARG A 660 -21.04 -22.94 -26.60
C ARG A 660 -19.99 -22.49 -27.60
N LYS A 661 -18.73 -22.90 -27.40
CA LYS A 661 -17.63 -22.56 -28.31
C LYS A 661 -17.89 -23.10 -29.72
N ARG A 662 -18.26 -24.38 -29.82
CA ARG A 662 -18.60 -25.02 -31.09
C ARG A 662 -19.75 -24.32 -31.81
N LEU A 663 -20.87 -24.07 -31.11
CA LEU A 663 -22.02 -23.37 -31.69
C LEU A 663 -21.68 -21.94 -32.12
N HIS A 664 -20.79 -21.25 -31.38
CA HIS A 664 -20.33 -19.92 -31.76
C HIS A 664 -19.54 -19.92 -33.08
N GLU A 665 -18.77 -20.98 -33.33
CA GLU A 665 -17.95 -21.16 -34.54
C GLU A 665 -18.78 -21.70 -35.72
N GLU A 666 -19.70 -22.64 -35.47
CA GLU A 666 -20.36 -23.46 -36.50
C GLU A 666 -21.83 -23.08 -36.78
N ASP A 667 -22.54 -22.41 -35.85
CA ASP A 667 -23.96 -22.08 -35.98
C ASP A 667 -24.18 -20.55 -36.11
N PRO A 668 -24.35 -20.02 -37.34
CA PRO A 668 -24.58 -18.59 -37.57
C PRO A 668 -25.82 -18.07 -36.85
N ARG A 669 -26.84 -18.91 -36.66
CA ARG A 669 -28.08 -18.52 -35.99
C ARG A 669 -27.89 -18.39 -34.48
N TYR A 670 -27.12 -19.29 -33.86
CA TYR A 670 -26.71 -19.13 -32.46
C TYR A 670 -25.94 -17.83 -32.27
N LYS A 671 -24.96 -17.57 -33.14
CA LYS A 671 -24.14 -16.35 -33.09
C LYS A 671 -24.99 -15.08 -33.22
N GLU A 672 -25.94 -15.06 -34.14
CA GLU A 672 -26.83 -13.91 -34.32
C GLU A 672 -27.77 -13.71 -33.12
N MET A 673 -28.37 -14.78 -32.58
CA MET A 673 -29.21 -14.69 -31.38
C MET A 673 -28.42 -14.24 -30.15
N LEU A 674 -27.18 -14.73 -29.97
CA LEU A 674 -26.28 -14.30 -28.91
C LEU A 674 -25.88 -12.82 -29.07
N PHE A 675 -25.56 -12.37 -30.28
CA PHE A 675 -25.25 -10.96 -30.48
C PHE A 675 -26.47 -10.07 -30.36
N ALA A 676 -27.67 -10.55 -30.66
CA ALA A 676 -28.90 -9.83 -30.39
C ALA A 676 -29.12 -9.58 -28.88
N THR A 677 -28.77 -10.52 -28.00
CA THR A 677 -28.81 -10.28 -26.55
C THR A 677 -27.75 -9.25 -26.13
N TYR A 678 -26.53 -9.33 -26.67
CA TYR A 678 -25.49 -8.34 -26.38
C TYR A 678 -25.84 -6.93 -26.87
N ARG A 679 -26.51 -6.80 -28.02
CA ARG A 679 -27.01 -5.51 -28.50
C ARG A 679 -28.11 -4.95 -27.59
N ALA A 680 -29.03 -5.81 -27.11
CA ALA A 680 -30.07 -5.39 -26.17
C ALA A 680 -29.50 -4.95 -24.81
N THR A 681 -28.51 -5.68 -24.27
CA THR A 681 -27.80 -5.25 -23.05
C THR A 681 -27.08 -3.92 -23.24
N ARG A 682 -26.41 -3.72 -24.39
CA ARG A 682 -25.77 -2.44 -24.72
C ARG A 682 -26.77 -1.29 -24.85
N ALA A 683 -27.98 -1.54 -25.34
CA ALA A 683 -29.03 -0.51 -25.43
C ALA A 683 -29.49 -0.05 -24.04
N ILE A 684 -29.56 -0.96 -23.06
CA ILE A 684 -29.86 -0.61 -21.66
C ILE A 684 -28.73 0.27 -21.10
N GLU A 685 -27.47 -0.14 -21.26
CA GLU A 685 -26.32 0.64 -20.78
C GLU A 685 -26.25 2.01 -21.44
N ALA A 686 -26.47 2.10 -22.76
CA ALA A 686 -26.54 3.36 -23.48
C ALA A 686 -27.69 4.27 -23.00
N PHE A 687 -28.84 3.70 -22.65
CA PHE A 687 -29.94 4.46 -22.04
C PHE A 687 -29.53 5.07 -20.69
N LEU A 688 -28.88 4.28 -19.83
CA LEU A 688 -28.43 4.74 -18.51
C LEU A 688 -27.37 5.83 -18.63
N ILE A 689 -26.36 5.63 -19.49
CA ILE A 689 -25.34 6.64 -19.79
C ILE A 689 -25.97 7.90 -20.37
N ALA A 690 -27.01 7.79 -21.21
CA ALA A 690 -27.71 8.97 -21.71
C ALA A 690 -28.47 9.76 -20.63
N GLN A 691 -28.81 9.13 -19.49
CA GLN A 691 -29.38 9.85 -18.34
C GLN A 691 -28.30 10.57 -17.52
N GLN A 692 -27.06 10.09 -17.55
CA GLN A 692 -25.94 10.66 -16.81
C GLN A 692 -24.63 10.46 -17.62
N ALA A 693 -24.33 11.44 -18.47
CA ALA A 693 -23.28 11.32 -19.49
C ALA A 693 -21.86 11.19 -18.92
N ASP A 694 -21.61 11.80 -17.76
CA ASP A 694 -20.35 11.76 -17.01
C ASP A 694 -19.92 10.34 -16.62
N VAL A 695 -20.86 9.40 -16.49
CA VAL A 695 -20.58 7.99 -16.20
C VAL A 695 -19.77 7.33 -17.30
N ALA A 696 -19.88 7.80 -18.55
CA ALA A 696 -19.10 7.26 -19.67
C ALA A 696 -17.59 7.49 -19.49
N ASP A 697 -17.21 8.60 -18.85
CA ASP A 697 -15.82 9.02 -18.68
C ASP A 697 -15.19 8.47 -17.39
N LEU A 698 -15.97 7.75 -16.57
CA LEU A 698 -15.46 7.13 -15.35
C LEU A 698 -14.55 5.93 -15.66
N PRO A 699 -13.46 5.75 -14.89
CA PRO A 699 -12.66 4.54 -14.97
C PRO A 699 -13.48 3.31 -14.55
N ASP A 700 -13.10 2.12 -15.03
CA ASP A 700 -13.76 0.86 -14.69
C ASP A 700 -13.88 0.62 -13.17
N SER A 701 -12.95 1.17 -12.39
CA SER A 701 -12.96 1.15 -10.92
C SER A 701 -14.17 1.85 -10.28
N ARG A 702 -14.89 2.72 -11.00
CA ARG A 702 -16.14 3.37 -10.53
C ARG A 702 -17.31 3.12 -11.46
N ARG A 703 -17.08 3.12 -12.76
CA ARG A 703 -18.12 3.06 -13.81
C ARG A 703 -19.08 1.88 -13.64
N LEU A 704 -18.55 0.69 -13.34
CA LEU A 704 -19.39 -0.52 -13.23
C LEU A 704 -20.38 -0.45 -12.07
N ARG A 705 -19.97 0.13 -10.94
CA ARG A 705 -20.84 0.36 -9.78
C ARG A 705 -21.88 1.43 -10.10
N GLU A 706 -21.46 2.52 -10.73
CA GLU A 706 -22.34 3.63 -11.06
C GLU A 706 -23.43 3.22 -12.06
N ILE A 707 -23.09 2.37 -13.03
CA ILE A 707 -24.08 1.75 -13.92
C ILE A 707 -25.10 0.91 -13.13
N GLU A 708 -24.70 0.14 -12.12
CA GLU A 708 -25.67 -0.60 -11.28
C GLU A 708 -26.55 0.35 -10.45
N ARG A 709 -25.98 1.43 -9.91
CA ARG A 709 -26.76 2.46 -9.18
C ARG A 709 -27.85 3.06 -10.09
N LEU A 710 -27.50 3.39 -11.32
CA LEU A 710 -28.46 3.87 -12.31
C LEU A 710 -29.52 2.82 -12.65
N ARG A 711 -29.17 1.52 -12.72
CA ARG A 711 -30.16 0.45 -12.92
C ARG A 711 -31.22 0.41 -11.81
N GLU A 712 -30.81 0.59 -10.57
CA GLU A 712 -31.72 0.66 -9.42
C GLU A 712 -32.58 1.93 -9.47
N GLN A 713 -31.97 3.08 -9.75
CA GLN A 713 -32.67 4.36 -9.85
C GLN A 713 -33.76 4.36 -10.94
N PHE A 714 -33.47 3.78 -12.11
CA PHE A 714 -34.39 3.77 -13.25
C PHE A 714 -35.26 2.51 -13.33
N GLN A 715 -35.29 1.68 -12.29
CA GLN A 715 -36.01 0.40 -12.32
C GLN A 715 -37.52 0.53 -12.59
N THR A 716 -38.11 1.67 -12.24
CA THR A 716 -39.52 2.01 -12.45
C THR A 716 -39.79 2.84 -13.72
N ASP A 717 -38.76 3.22 -14.47
CA ASP A 717 -38.91 4.00 -15.70
C ASP A 717 -39.46 3.13 -16.84
N ALA A 718 -40.49 3.62 -17.53
CA ALA A 718 -41.19 2.86 -18.56
C ALA A 718 -40.30 2.55 -19.79
N ARG A 719 -39.37 3.43 -20.16
CA ARG A 719 -38.44 3.19 -21.28
C ARG A 719 -37.39 2.16 -20.88
N TYR A 720 -36.85 2.28 -19.66
CA TYR A 720 -35.93 1.29 -19.10
C TYR A 720 -36.57 -0.10 -19.04
N GLN A 721 -37.78 -0.20 -18.49
CA GLN A 721 -38.53 -1.47 -18.42
C GLN A 721 -38.75 -2.08 -19.81
N LYS A 722 -39.12 -1.28 -20.81
CA LYS A 722 -39.26 -1.76 -22.19
C LYS A 722 -37.95 -2.30 -22.77
N LEU A 723 -36.81 -1.69 -22.47
CA LEU A 723 -35.49 -2.18 -22.90
C LEU A 723 -35.11 -3.48 -22.18
N VAL A 724 -35.41 -3.56 -20.89
CA VAL A 724 -35.25 -4.77 -20.06
C VAL A 724 -36.10 -5.92 -20.59
N GLU A 725 -37.39 -5.70 -20.85
CA GLU A 725 -38.29 -6.68 -21.47
C GLU A 725 -37.78 -7.14 -22.84
N GLN A 726 -37.24 -6.23 -23.64
CA GLN A 726 -36.66 -6.55 -24.95
C GLN A 726 -35.38 -7.39 -24.85
N ARG A 727 -34.54 -7.15 -23.83
CA ARG A 727 -33.38 -8.00 -23.53
C ARG A 727 -33.85 -9.37 -23.07
N ASP A 728 -34.83 -9.43 -22.17
CA ASP A 728 -35.34 -10.67 -21.59
C ASP A 728 -36.05 -11.53 -22.62
N ALA A 729 -36.86 -10.94 -23.50
CA ALA A 729 -37.48 -11.67 -24.62
C ALA A 729 -36.44 -12.31 -25.54
N ARG A 730 -35.34 -11.60 -25.85
CA ARG A 730 -34.24 -12.16 -26.66
C ARG A 730 -33.48 -13.26 -25.92
N GLN A 731 -33.23 -13.06 -24.63
CA GLN A 731 -32.59 -14.06 -23.78
C GLN A 731 -33.46 -15.32 -23.68
N GLN A 732 -34.77 -15.19 -23.45
CA GLN A 732 -35.73 -16.30 -23.45
C GLN A 732 -35.79 -17.03 -24.79
N GLN A 733 -35.72 -16.31 -25.92
CA GLN A 733 -35.65 -16.96 -27.25
C GLN A 733 -34.37 -17.79 -27.41
N LEU A 734 -33.23 -17.25 -26.98
CA LEU A 734 -31.94 -17.95 -26.99
C LEU A 734 -31.98 -19.19 -26.09
N GLU A 735 -32.51 -19.04 -24.87
CA GLU A 735 -32.68 -20.13 -23.89
C GLU A 735 -33.62 -21.21 -24.38
N LYS A 736 -34.77 -20.84 -24.95
CA LYS A 736 -35.74 -21.79 -25.51
C LYS A 736 -35.15 -22.60 -26.66
N ARG A 737 -34.40 -21.97 -27.56
CA ARG A 737 -33.83 -22.63 -28.74
C ARG A 737 -32.63 -23.50 -28.38
N TYR A 738 -31.77 -23.03 -27.49
CA TYR A 738 -30.54 -23.70 -27.08
C TYR A 738 -30.59 -24.10 -25.60
N SER A 739 -31.70 -24.70 -25.15
CA SER A 739 -31.97 -25.02 -23.74
C SER A 739 -30.86 -25.82 -23.07
N LYS A 740 -30.18 -26.70 -23.82
CA LYS A 740 -29.00 -27.47 -23.36
C LYS A 740 -27.83 -26.60 -22.88
N LEU A 741 -27.79 -25.32 -23.24
CA LEU A 741 -26.75 -24.37 -22.82
C LEU A 741 -27.07 -23.65 -21.50
N PHE A 742 -28.31 -23.75 -21.02
CA PHE A 742 -28.86 -22.96 -19.92
C PHE A 742 -29.41 -23.83 -18.79
N VAL A 743 -28.78 -24.98 -18.57
CA VAL A 743 -29.15 -25.91 -17.50
C VAL A 743 -28.63 -25.37 -16.15
N THR A 744 -29.50 -25.36 -15.13
CA THR A 744 -29.16 -24.93 -13.76
C THR A 744 -28.42 -26.02 -12.99
N ASN A 745 -27.80 -25.67 -11.85
CA ASN A 745 -27.14 -26.68 -11.02
C ASN A 745 -28.17 -27.61 -10.36
N GLU A 746 -29.37 -27.09 -10.09
CA GLU A 746 -30.52 -27.79 -9.55
C GLU A 746 -31.03 -28.82 -10.57
N GLU A 747 -31.19 -28.44 -11.83
CA GLU A 747 -31.59 -29.35 -12.92
C GLU A 747 -30.54 -30.45 -13.16
N ILE A 748 -29.25 -30.11 -13.16
CA ILE A 748 -28.17 -31.11 -13.23
C ILE A 748 -28.30 -32.09 -12.05
N THR A 749 -28.58 -31.59 -10.85
CA THR A 749 -28.72 -32.42 -9.65
C THR A 749 -29.95 -33.31 -9.71
N ALA A 750 -31.09 -32.76 -10.13
CA ALA A 750 -32.34 -33.49 -10.30
C ALA A 750 -32.20 -34.60 -11.34
N SER A 751 -31.65 -34.28 -12.51
CA SER A 751 -31.38 -35.25 -13.57
C SER A 751 -30.46 -36.37 -13.09
N ARG A 752 -29.37 -36.04 -12.39
CA ARG A 752 -28.48 -37.06 -11.81
C ARG A 752 -29.20 -37.93 -10.78
N LYS A 753 -30.09 -37.36 -9.95
CA LYS A 753 -30.86 -38.10 -8.94
C LYS A 753 -31.86 -39.05 -9.59
N GLU A 754 -32.58 -38.60 -10.62
CA GLU A 754 -33.50 -39.44 -11.40
C GLU A 754 -32.76 -40.59 -12.09
N ARG A 755 -31.66 -40.28 -12.78
CA ARG A 755 -30.84 -41.31 -13.44
C ARG A 755 -30.26 -42.28 -12.42
N ARG A 756 -29.83 -41.81 -11.24
CA ARG A 756 -29.39 -42.69 -10.17
C ARG A 756 -30.52 -43.63 -9.71
N LYS A 757 -31.73 -43.10 -9.51
CA LYS A 757 -32.92 -43.88 -9.11
C LYS A 757 -33.27 -44.93 -10.15
N ALA A 758 -33.21 -44.59 -11.44
CA ALA A 758 -33.44 -45.53 -12.53
C ALA A 758 -32.44 -46.70 -12.54
N MET A 759 -31.21 -46.47 -12.10
CA MET A 759 -30.17 -47.49 -12.00
C MET A 759 -30.20 -48.29 -10.70
N GLU A 760 -31.06 -47.96 -9.74
CA GLU A 760 -31.13 -48.67 -8.45
C GLU A 760 -31.49 -50.15 -8.60
N GLY A 761 -32.19 -50.56 -9.65
CA GLY A 761 -32.51 -51.96 -9.92
C GLY A 761 -31.37 -52.77 -10.56
N ASP A 762 -30.34 -52.11 -11.10
CA ASP A 762 -29.24 -52.76 -11.84
C ASP A 762 -28.24 -53.42 -10.86
N PRO A 763 -28.08 -54.76 -10.88
CA PRO A 763 -27.13 -55.46 -10.03
C PRO A 763 -25.67 -55.02 -10.23
N ALA A 764 -25.29 -54.67 -11.47
CA ALA A 764 -23.94 -54.20 -11.78
C ALA A 764 -23.69 -52.81 -11.19
N PHE A 765 -24.67 -51.91 -11.26
CA PHE A 765 -24.62 -50.60 -10.63
C PHE A 765 -24.51 -50.70 -9.10
N ARG A 766 -25.35 -51.51 -8.45
CA ARG A 766 -25.30 -51.76 -7.00
C ARG A 766 -23.94 -52.28 -6.57
N LYS A 767 -23.38 -53.25 -7.31
CA LYS A 767 -22.06 -53.83 -7.04
C LYS A 767 -20.98 -52.74 -7.05
N LEU A 768 -20.96 -51.87 -8.05
CA LEU A 768 -19.99 -50.77 -8.15
C LEU A 768 -20.13 -49.75 -7.02
N VAL A 769 -21.36 -49.34 -6.71
CA VAL A 769 -21.64 -48.40 -5.60
C VAL A 769 -21.18 -49.00 -4.27
N ASN A 770 -21.46 -50.28 -4.02
CA ASN A 770 -21.06 -50.99 -2.81
C ASN A 770 -19.53 -51.15 -2.73
N GLN A 771 -18.87 -51.52 -3.83
CA GLN A 771 -17.40 -51.62 -3.89
C GLN A 771 -16.74 -50.28 -3.55
N ARG A 772 -17.24 -49.18 -4.12
CA ARG A 772 -16.77 -47.83 -3.82
C ARG A 772 -17.02 -47.47 -2.35
N ALA A 773 -18.20 -47.76 -1.82
CA ALA A 773 -18.55 -47.48 -0.43
C ALA A 773 -17.66 -48.26 0.55
N MET A 774 -17.38 -49.55 0.27
CA MET A 774 -16.47 -50.36 1.08
C MET A 774 -15.04 -49.84 1.03
N ALA A 775 -14.52 -49.49 -0.16
CA ALA A 775 -13.18 -48.92 -0.30
C ALA A 775 -13.04 -47.58 0.44
N TRP A 776 -14.06 -46.72 0.34
CA TRP A 776 -14.08 -45.45 1.08
C TRP A 776 -14.14 -45.68 2.59
N ARG A 777 -14.98 -46.62 3.08
CA ARG A 777 -15.00 -46.97 4.50
C ARG A 777 -13.65 -47.48 4.99
N ALA A 778 -13.00 -48.39 4.25
CA ALA A 778 -11.66 -48.86 4.59
C ALA A 778 -10.65 -47.71 4.68
N GLN A 779 -10.69 -46.77 3.74
CA GLN A 779 -9.88 -45.55 3.80
C GLN A 779 -10.18 -44.70 5.05
N GLN A 780 -11.45 -44.49 5.40
CA GLN A 780 -11.85 -43.70 6.57
C GLN A 780 -11.48 -44.37 7.89
N THR A 781 -11.68 -45.69 7.99
CA THR A 781 -11.27 -46.49 9.15
C THR A 781 -9.76 -46.41 9.33
N TYR A 782 -8.99 -46.58 8.24
CA TYR A 782 -7.53 -46.45 8.29
C TYR A 782 -7.09 -45.08 8.80
N LEU A 783 -7.71 -43.99 8.32
CA LEU A 783 -7.47 -42.63 8.82
C LEU A 783 -7.66 -42.50 10.33
N LEU A 784 -8.76 -43.05 10.85
CA LEU A 784 -9.12 -42.96 12.27
C LEU A 784 -8.20 -43.80 13.17
N GLU A 785 -7.72 -44.93 12.66
CA GLU A 785 -6.82 -45.84 13.39
C GLU A 785 -5.36 -45.37 13.37
N HIS A 786 -4.94 -44.65 12.33
CA HIS A 786 -3.53 -44.28 12.09
C HIS A 786 -3.25 -42.79 12.32
N ASP A 787 -4.23 -42.00 12.77
CA ASP A 787 -4.04 -40.65 13.28
C ASP A 787 -4.65 -40.55 14.69
N GLU A 788 -3.79 -40.55 15.70
CA GLU A 788 -4.17 -40.65 17.12
C GLU A 788 -5.15 -39.55 17.54
N LEU A 789 -4.84 -38.30 17.19
CA LEU A 789 -5.67 -37.14 17.51
C LEU A 789 -7.03 -37.19 16.80
N LEU A 790 -7.07 -37.62 15.53
CA LEU A 790 -8.33 -37.77 14.83
C LEU A 790 -9.22 -38.85 15.47
N GLY A 791 -8.62 -39.98 15.85
CA GLY A 791 -9.30 -41.06 16.56
C GLY A 791 -9.81 -40.62 17.93
N GLU A 792 -9.04 -39.82 18.66
CA GLU A 792 -9.46 -39.24 19.94
C GLU A 792 -10.65 -38.28 19.78
N LEU A 793 -10.58 -37.36 18.82
CA LEU A 793 -11.68 -36.43 18.52
C LEU A 793 -12.96 -37.18 18.16
N GLN A 794 -12.86 -38.27 17.36
CA GLN A 794 -14.00 -39.12 17.04
C GLN A 794 -14.64 -39.75 18.29
N ARG A 795 -13.82 -40.25 19.23
CA ARG A 795 -14.31 -40.84 20.49
C ARG A 795 -15.00 -39.80 21.36
N ARG A 796 -14.41 -38.62 21.49
CA ARG A 796 -15.01 -37.50 22.26
C ARG A 796 -16.35 -37.08 21.68
N MET A 797 -16.46 -37.01 20.35
CA MET A 797 -17.73 -36.72 19.67
C MET A 797 -18.79 -37.80 19.89
N THR A 798 -18.42 -39.08 20.00
CA THR A 798 -19.38 -40.16 20.28
C THR A 798 -19.86 -40.19 21.72
N VAL A 799 -19.01 -39.82 22.68
CA VAL A 799 -19.38 -39.78 24.12
C VAL A 799 -20.32 -38.62 24.43
N ASP A 800 -20.20 -37.50 23.73
CA ASP A 800 -21.06 -36.31 23.90
C ASP A 800 -22.50 -36.52 23.39
N VAL A 801 -22.73 -37.54 22.55
CA VAL A 801 -24.06 -37.92 22.04
C VAL A 801 -24.80 -38.83 23.02
N ASP A 802 -24.10 -39.52 23.92
CA ASP A 802 -24.65 -40.46 24.91
C ASP A 802 -24.76 -39.87 26.34
N GLY A 803 -24.60 -38.55 26.50
CA GLY A 803 -24.84 -37.84 27.76
C GLY A 803 -26.33 -37.74 28.12
N PRO A 804 -26.72 -37.77 29.42
CA PRO A 804 -28.11 -37.85 29.85
C PRO A 804 -28.79 -36.48 29.68
N GLY A 805 -29.31 -36.19 28.49
CA GLY A 805 -30.07 -34.97 28.27
C GLY A 805 -30.22 -34.55 26.82
N ARG A 806 -30.81 -35.39 25.97
CA ARG A 806 -31.51 -34.98 24.74
C ARG A 806 -32.37 -36.14 24.21
N GLN A 807 -33.53 -36.32 24.84
CA GLN A 807 -34.72 -36.76 24.11
C GLN A 807 -35.39 -35.52 23.51
N ASP A 808 -35.91 -35.68 22.29
CA ASP A 808 -36.77 -34.76 21.50
C ASP A 808 -36.09 -33.64 20.67
N ASN A 809 -35.63 -34.00 19.46
CA ASN A 809 -36.22 -33.57 18.16
C ASN A 809 -35.36 -34.02 16.97
#